data_AF-A0A832ML04-F1
#
_entry.id   AF-A0A832ML04-F1
#
_cell.length_a   1.000
_cell.length_b   1.000
_cell.length_c   1.000
_cell.angle_alpha   90.00
_cell.angle_beta   90.00
_cell.angle_gamma   90.00
#
_symmetry.space_group_name_H-M   'P 1'
#
loop_
_entity.id
_entity.type
_entity.pdbx_description
1 polymer ?
#
loop_
_entity_poly.entity_id
_entity_poly.type
_entity_poly.pdbx_seq_one_letter_code
_entity_poly.pdbx_strand_id
1 'polypeptide(L)'
;MRLPSVLPAAARPPRARVLSAVALLAACAVPLAPPAARAQVAPEAKPVIERYLAAVGGRAAVEAQRAMHVTASISAFGLSGEVESWQQAPDRRASRVTLGPFTLRDGFDGVRPWRVDQSGKLILLDGKDAEDARGSAWFENERWLAPDGGGGRVAFAGAAKDSAGEYDVLEVTPPVGRARKLYFDRATGLLARSESRNDQQTVVVSYSDHREVAGRRMPFRSVQSMSGAQANTVTLEVRDVRVNPDLPAATFAPPSSDAAAGGPRYLKTPGRAVIPFRYLAKHVWIRASVNGGPLEDFLYDTGASVTVIDSAYAARIGLAREGSLQAQGAGSAGSAALARLDALRVEAEDGDGIEMKDLRVAVLDVNSILAPFFWRECAGIIGFDVINRFVNDLDFDAGVLRLLDPAAFRYEGKGAKVPMRLAGHVPVVTFRLDGRWEGEARLDVGSSGNLDLHGPFWRRHGIDRALGRGVEVTGGGFGGTFTNRLVRAKRLEVGPFAIERPLITLSGATAGALASEDYAGNAGNALMQRFRMTLDYERREVWLEPGARFAEPDRFSRAGLQLVRLGGAIKVGQVIPGSAAAKAGIREFDEVRSVNGEPPEALGLAGITELFERGAVGSVVRVEIVRDGKVLKKTLKLADVL
;
A
#
# COMPACT_ATOMS: atom_id res chain seq x y z
N MET A 1 -30.55 59.03 23.28
CA MET A 1 -30.16 59.87 24.43
C MET A 1 -28.64 59.77 24.58
N ARG A 2 -27.94 60.86 24.24
CA ARG A 2 -26.49 61.17 24.35
C ARG A 2 -25.43 60.12 23.88
N LEU A 3 -24.92 60.39 22.67
CA LEU A 3 -23.56 60.14 22.13
C LEU A 3 -22.44 60.80 23.00
N PRO A 4 -21.12 60.77 22.64
CA PRO A 4 -20.20 59.71 22.18
C PRO A 4 -18.81 59.81 22.88
N SER A 5 -17.78 59.09 22.37
CA SER A 5 -16.43 59.62 22.00
C SER A 5 -15.14 59.05 22.64
N VAL A 6 -14.14 58.94 21.75
CA VAL A 6 -12.66 59.09 21.91
C VAL A 6 -11.80 57.83 22.13
N LEU A 7 -11.10 57.42 21.05
CA LEU A 7 -9.75 56.83 21.06
C LEU A 7 -8.70 57.95 21.27
N PRO A 8 -7.49 57.68 21.81
CA PRO A 8 -6.34 57.72 20.89
C PRO A 8 -5.15 56.80 21.23
N ALA A 9 -4.16 56.91 20.35
CA ALA A 9 -2.99 56.09 20.09
C ALA A 9 -1.77 56.25 21.03
N ALA A 10 -0.95 55.19 21.04
CA ALA A 10 0.52 55.09 20.97
C ALA A 10 1.45 56.17 21.58
N ALA A 11 2.43 55.72 22.37
CA ALA A 11 3.80 56.28 22.42
C ALA A 11 4.82 55.28 23.00
N ARG A 12 6.08 55.40 22.56
CA ARG A 12 7.21 54.45 22.61
C ARG A 12 8.29 54.90 23.67
N PRO A 13 9.49 54.27 23.78
CA PRO A 13 10.22 53.89 25.01
C PRO A 13 11.23 54.99 25.50
N PRO A 14 12.17 54.77 26.49
CA PRO A 14 13.46 54.10 26.17
C PRO A 14 14.30 53.50 27.36
N ARG A 15 15.43 52.83 27.00
CA ARG A 15 16.70 52.57 27.75
C ARG A 15 16.64 51.65 28.98
N ALA A 16 17.64 50.83 29.33
CA ALA A 16 18.85 50.29 28.70
C ALA A 16 19.48 49.31 29.73
N ARG A 17 20.15 48.27 29.21
CA ARG A 17 21.31 47.55 29.77
C ARG A 17 21.17 46.56 30.95
N VAL A 18 21.90 45.47 30.72
CA VAL A 18 22.69 44.60 31.62
C VAL A 18 22.12 43.20 31.87
N LEU A 19 22.94 42.23 31.46
CA LEU A 19 22.89 40.80 31.76
C LEU A 19 22.80 40.56 33.27
N SER A 20 22.07 39.53 33.68
CA SER A 20 22.66 38.46 34.51
C SER A 20 21.71 37.28 34.61
N ALA A 21 22.30 36.12 34.40
CA ALA A 21 21.71 34.83 34.59
C ALA A 21 21.49 34.51 36.08
N VAL A 22 20.79 33.40 36.29
CA VAL A 22 20.73 32.55 37.49
C VAL A 22 19.45 32.70 38.35
N ALA A 23 18.54 31.79 38.01
CA ALA A 23 17.83 30.85 38.87
C ALA A 23 16.91 31.38 39.98
N LEU A 24 15.61 31.14 39.78
CA LEU A 24 14.69 30.80 40.87
C LEU A 24 13.74 29.68 40.45
N LEU A 25 13.56 28.75 41.38
CA LEU A 25 12.82 27.50 41.26
C LEU A 25 11.36 27.73 40.84
N ALA A 26 10.94 27.00 39.80
CA ALA A 26 9.54 26.66 39.58
C ALA A 26 9.41 25.15 39.75
N ALA A 27 8.58 24.74 40.70
CA ALA A 27 8.30 23.36 41.04
C ALA A 27 7.85 22.57 39.80
N CYS A 28 8.71 21.67 39.33
CA CYS A 28 8.33 20.62 38.40
C CYS A 28 7.31 19.72 39.10
N ALA A 29 6.03 19.89 38.77
CA ALA A 29 5.08 18.81 38.86
C ALA A 29 5.56 17.71 37.90
N VAL A 30 6.32 16.76 38.43
CA VAL A 30 6.63 15.51 37.73
C VAL A 30 5.28 14.89 37.39
N PRO A 31 4.94 14.66 36.11
CA PRO A 31 3.81 13.82 35.80
C PRO A 31 4.11 12.47 36.42
N LEU A 32 3.33 12.09 37.43
CA LEU A 32 3.31 10.73 37.96
C LEU A 32 3.19 9.80 36.75
N ALA A 33 4.27 9.06 36.48
CA ALA A 33 4.26 8.02 35.50
C ALA A 33 3.03 7.14 35.77
N PRO A 34 2.28 6.71 34.75
CA PRO A 34 1.24 5.72 34.95
C PRO A 34 1.87 4.52 35.69
N PRO A 35 1.16 3.91 36.66
CA PRO A 35 1.73 2.85 37.47
C PRO A 35 2.29 1.78 36.55
N ALA A 36 3.57 1.44 36.75
CA ALA A 36 4.26 0.41 35.99
C ALA A 36 3.39 -0.86 36.01
N ALA A 37 2.92 -1.29 34.83
CA ALA A 37 2.12 -2.50 34.70
C ALA A 37 2.96 -3.71 35.11
N ARG A 38 2.84 -4.09 36.38
CA ARG A 38 3.38 -5.33 36.95
C ARG A 38 2.53 -6.51 36.48
N ALA A 39 2.94 -7.08 35.35
CA ALA A 39 3.07 -8.51 35.02
C ALA A 39 3.37 -8.62 33.51
N GLN A 40 4.63 -8.87 33.13
CA GLN A 40 5.04 -9.01 31.72
C GLN A 40 4.95 -10.47 31.21
N VAL A 41 4.73 -11.42 32.12
CA VAL A 41 4.25 -12.77 31.83
C VAL A 41 3.12 -13.08 32.82
N ALA A 42 1.91 -13.33 32.32
CA ALA A 42 0.75 -13.64 33.14
C ALA A 42 0.99 -14.94 33.94
N PRO A 43 0.55 -15.04 35.22
CA PRO A 43 0.71 -16.25 36.03
C PRO A 43 0.20 -17.52 35.34
N GLU A 44 -0.89 -17.42 34.60
CA GLU A 44 -1.55 -18.50 33.86
C GLU A 44 -0.73 -18.96 32.64
N ALA A 45 0.14 -18.10 32.10
CA ALA A 45 1.03 -18.45 30.99
C ALA A 45 2.27 -19.21 31.45
N LYS A 46 2.72 -19.02 32.71
CA LYS A 46 3.96 -19.62 33.22
C LYS A 46 3.98 -21.16 33.13
N PRO A 47 2.93 -21.90 33.49
CA PRO A 47 2.95 -23.37 33.36
C PRO A 47 3.12 -23.83 31.92
N VAL A 48 2.55 -23.11 30.94
CA VAL A 48 2.70 -23.42 29.52
C VAL A 48 4.14 -23.18 29.06
N ILE A 49 4.73 -22.04 29.48
CA ILE A 49 6.14 -21.70 29.17
C ILE A 49 7.09 -22.72 29.77
N GLU A 50 6.95 -23.06 31.05
CA GLU A 50 7.85 -24.02 31.73
C GLU A 50 7.74 -25.42 31.13
N ARG A 51 6.54 -25.85 30.73
CA ARG A 51 6.35 -27.12 30.00
C ARG A 51 7.03 -27.09 28.63
N TYR A 52 6.89 -25.98 27.90
CA TYR A 52 7.59 -25.81 26.61
C TYR A 52 9.11 -25.81 26.79
N LEU A 53 9.63 -25.07 27.77
CA LEU A 53 11.06 -25.05 28.10
C LEU A 53 11.57 -26.46 28.41
N ALA A 54 10.87 -27.24 29.23
CA ALA A 54 11.23 -28.63 29.50
C ALA A 54 11.24 -29.49 28.22
N ALA A 55 10.26 -29.31 27.33
CA ALA A 55 10.16 -30.05 26.07
C ALA A 55 11.27 -29.72 25.05
N VAL A 56 11.85 -28.51 25.12
CA VAL A 56 12.89 -28.04 24.18
C VAL A 56 14.32 -28.09 24.71
N GLY A 57 14.56 -28.75 25.86
CA GLY A 57 15.91 -28.94 26.42
C GLY A 57 16.22 -28.14 27.69
N GLY A 58 15.25 -27.38 28.20
CA GLY A 58 15.34 -26.62 29.44
C GLY A 58 15.84 -25.17 29.25
N ARG A 59 15.62 -24.35 30.28
CA ARG A 59 15.95 -22.91 30.27
C ARG A 59 17.43 -22.64 29.99
N ALA A 60 18.33 -23.43 30.56
CA ALA A 60 19.77 -23.27 30.36
C ALA A 60 20.18 -23.47 28.88
N ALA A 61 19.59 -24.46 28.19
CA ALA A 61 19.87 -24.70 26.77
C ALA A 61 19.33 -23.56 25.89
N VAL A 62 18.13 -23.05 26.19
CA VAL A 62 17.55 -21.87 25.50
C VAL A 62 18.42 -20.64 25.71
N GLU A 63 18.87 -20.36 26.93
CA GLU A 63 19.69 -19.18 27.25
C GLU A 63 21.13 -19.29 26.74
N ALA A 64 21.65 -20.50 26.57
CA ALA A 64 22.97 -20.75 25.98
C ALA A 64 23.00 -20.50 24.45
N GLN A 65 21.86 -20.57 23.76
CA GLN A 65 21.76 -20.21 22.35
C GLN A 65 21.76 -18.69 22.20
N ARG A 66 22.89 -18.14 21.77
CA ARG A 66 23.10 -16.70 21.51
C ARG A 66 23.07 -16.36 20.03
N ALA A 67 23.38 -17.31 19.16
CA ALA A 67 23.32 -17.13 17.72
C ALA A 67 22.89 -18.43 17.02
N MET A 68 22.32 -18.31 15.83
CA MET A 68 21.98 -19.45 14.99
C MET A 68 22.15 -19.09 13.51
N HIS A 69 22.61 -20.08 12.74
CA HIS A 69 22.61 -20.05 11.28
C HIS A 69 21.85 -21.27 10.77
N VAL A 70 20.82 -21.05 9.95
CA VAL A 70 19.95 -22.10 9.42
C VAL A 70 19.96 -22.06 7.90
N THR A 71 20.14 -23.23 7.29
CA THR A 71 19.87 -23.44 5.86
C THR A 71 18.67 -24.35 5.69
N ALA A 72 17.80 -24.05 4.74
CA ALA A 72 16.58 -24.81 4.49
C ALA A 72 16.24 -24.81 2.99
N SER A 73 15.58 -25.87 2.51
CA SER A 73 14.85 -25.80 1.25
C SER A 73 13.53 -25.07 1.44
N ILE A 74 13.11 -24.34 0.42
CA ILE A 74 11.80 -23.68 0.33
C ILE A 74 11.05 -24.18 -0.90
N SER A 75 9.75 -24.40 -0.74
CA SER A 75 8.82 -24.55 -1.86
C SER A 75 7.61 -23.64 -1.66
N ALA A 76 7.32 -22.81 -2.66
CA ALA A 76 6.26 -21.82 -2.63
C ALA A 76 5.88 -21.41 -4.05
N PHE A 77 4.59 -21.13 -4.30
CA PHE A 77 4.10 -20.58 -5.58
C PHE A 77 4.44 -21.42 -6.83
N GLY A 78 4.57 -22.74 -6.66
CA GLY A 78 5.04 -23.65 -7.72
C GLY A 78 6.53 -23.55 -8.03
N LEU A 79 7.30 -22.82 -7.22
CA LEU A 79 8.74 -22.68 -7.31
C LEU A 79 9.40 -23.38 -6.12
N SER A 80 10.69 -23.68 -6.29
CA SER A 80 11.55 -24.22 -5.25
C SER A 80 12.84 -23.41 -5.14
N GLY A 81 13.51 -23.50 -3.99
CA GLY A 81 14.81 -22.88 -3.80
C GLY A 81 15.34 -23.07 -2.39
N GLU A 82 16.09 -22.09 -1.90
CA GLU A 82 16.85 -22.17 -0.66
C GLU A 82 16.61 -20.94 0.22
N VAL A 83 16.64 -21.17 1.53
CA VAL A 83 16.63 -20.13 2.57
C VAL A 83 17.91 -20.27 3.37
N GLU A 84 18.57 -19.14 3.56
CA GLU A 84 19.69 -18.97 4.49
C GLU A 84 19.28 -17.88 5.49
N SER A 85 19.35 -18.17 6.78
CA SER A 85 18.94 -17.23 7.83
C SER A 85 19.88 -17.23 9.01
N TRP A 86 20.09 -16.04 9.56
CA TRP A 86 20.96 -15.79 10.70
C TRP A 86 20.19 -15.03 11.76
N GLN A 87 20.42 -15.38 13.01
CA GLN A 87 19.91 -14.63 14.17
C GLN A 87 20.98 -14.55 15.25
N GLN A 88 20.98 -13.44 15.98
CA GLN A 88 21.86 -13.24 17.12
C GLN A 88 21.13 -12.42 18.20
N ALA A 89 21.17 -12.93 19.43
CA ALA A 89 20.58 -12.25 20.57
C ALA A 89 21.24 -10.88 20.81
N PRO A 90 20.48 -9.86 21.26
CA PRO A 90 19.08 -9.97 21.66
C PRO A 90 18.07 -9.93 20.51
N ASP A 91 18.37 -9.30 19.38
CA ASP A 91 17.35 -8.96 18.40
C ASP A 91 17.90 -8.77 16.98
N ARG A 92 19.06 -9.33 16.64
CA ARG A 92 19.55 -9.28 15.26
C ARG A 92 19.02 -10.43 14.45
N ARG A 93 18.68 -10.16 13.20
CA ARG A 93 18.34 -11.18 12.20
C ARG A 93 18.75 -10.76 10.79
N ALA A 94 18.99 -11.73 9.93
CA ALA A 94 19.10 -11.54 8.50
C ALA A 94 18.60 -12.80 7.79
N SER A 95 18.08 -12.64 6.58
CA SER A 95 17.77 -13.77 5.70
C SER A 95 18.07 -13.47 4.25
N ARG A 96 18.34 -14.55 3.52
CA ARG A 96 18.39 -14.61 2.07
C ARG A 96 17.48 -15.74 1.62
N VAL A 97 16.51 -15.40 0.79
CA VAL A 97 15.58 -16.36 0.18
C VAL A 97 15.82 -16.34 -1.32
N THR A 98 16.22 -17.48 -1.86
CA THR A 98 16.26 -17.72 -3.31
C THR A 98 15.09 -18.63 -3.66
N LEU A 99 14.18 -18.17 -4.52
CA LEU A 99 13.00 -18.93 -4.93
C LEU A 99 12.84 -18.82 -6.45
N GLY A 100 13.13 -19.89 -7.18
CA GLY A 100 13.25 -19.81 -8.65
C GLY A 100 14.23 -18.69 -9.06
N PRO A 101 13.85 -17.75 -9.95
CA PRO A 101 14.71 -16.64 -10.38
C PRO A 101 14.72 -15.45 -9.41
N PHE A 102 14.06 -15.55 -8.26
CA PHE A 102 13.94 -14.48 -7.27
C PHE A 102 14.98 -14.62 -6.18
N THR A 103 15.58 -13.49 -5.78
CA THR A 103 16.38 -13.41 -4.56
C THR A 103 15.89 -12.24 -3.74
N LEU A 104 15.44 -12.52 -2.52
CA LEU A 104 15.04 -11.50 -1.55
C LEU A 104 16.00 -11.57 -0.36
N ARG A 105 16.35 -10.40 0.17
CA ARG A 105 17.15 -10.30 1.40
C ARG A 105 16.48 -9.31 2.33
N ASP A 106 16.52 -9.58 3.62
CA ASP A 106 16.04 -8.66 4.64
C ASP A 106 16.75 -8.91 5.96
N GLY A 107 16.70 -7.92 6.85
CA GLY A 107 17.35 -8.05 8.14
C GLY A 107 17.11 -6.87 9.07
N PHE A 108 17.67 -7.00 10.26
CA PHE A 108 17.68 -6.01 11.31
C PHE A 108 19.00 -6.12 12.08
N ASP A 109 19.81 -5.05 12.05
CA ASP A 109 21.14 -5.00 12.69
C ASP A 109 21.09 -4.68 14.21
N GLY A 110 19.87 -4.61 14.78
CA GLY A 110 19.60 -4.11 16.13
C GLY A 110 19.26 -2.61 16.16
N VAL A 111 19.47 -1.89 15.05
CA VAL A 111 19.21 -0.45 14.93
C VAL A 111 18.27 -0.14 13.76
N ARG A 112 18.58 -0.64 12.57
CA ARG A 112 17.95 -0.34 11.29
C ARG A 112 17.40 -1.62 10.65
N PRO A 113 16.08 -1.73 10.47
CA PRO A 113 15.48 -2.77 9.65
C PRO A 113 15.64 -2.44 8.17
N TRP A 114 15.93 -3.43 7.34
CA TRP A 114 16.23 -3.25 5.92
C TRP A 114 15.72 -4.42 5.08
N ARG A 115 15.53 -4.16 3.79
CA ARG A 115 15.20 -5.15 2.76
C ARG A 115 15.95 -4.82 1.47
N VAL A 116 16.36 -5.83 0.73
CA VAL A 116 16.71 -5.73 -0.69
C VAL A 116 15.56 -6.33 -1.48
N ASP A 117 14.90 -5.52 -2.31
CA ASP A 117 13.77 -5.97 -3.12
C ASP A 117 14.23 -6.88 -4.29
N GLN A 118 13.27 -7.44 -5.04
CA GLN A 118 13.54 -8.32 -6.18
C GLN A 118 14.31 -7.66 -7.33
N SER A 119 14.40 -6.33 -7.33
CA SER A 119 15.19 -5.55 -8.29
C SER A 119 16.59 -5.24 -7.77
N GLY A 120 16.97 -5.77 -6.60
CA GLY A 120 18.28 -5.54 -5.98
C GLY A 120 18.41 -4.20 -5.27
N LYS A 121 17.32 -3.44 -5.07
CA LYS A 121 17.40 -2.16 -4.37
C LYS A 121 17.37 -2.34 -2.86
N LEU A 122 18.31 -1.73 -2.16
CA LEU A 122 18.25 -1.56 -0.72
C LEU A 122 17.16 -0.54 -0.32
N ILE A 123 16.30 -0.96 0.60
CA ILE A 123 15.25 -0.16 1.21
C ILE A 123 15.42 -0.27 2.73
N LEU A 124 15.64 0.88 3.38
CA LEU A 124 15.50 0.96 4.84
C LEU A 124 14.02 0.98 5.18
N LEU A 125 13.60 0.17 6.14
CA LEU A 125 12.19 0.06 6.52
C LEU A 125 11.84 1.15 7.55
N ASP A 126 10.63 1.69 7.45
CA ASP A 126 10.05 2.64 8.40
C ASP A 126 8.57 2.27 8.67
N GLY A 127 7.88 3.09 9.48
CA GLY A 127 6.47 2.88 9.80
C GLY A 127 6.17 1.46 10.27
N LYS A 128 5.10 0.87 9.74
CA LYS A 128 4.63 -0.44 10.15
C LYS A 128 5.60 -1.58 9.82
N ASP A 129 6.30 -1.47 8.69
CA ASP A 129 7.28 -2.49 8.27
C ASP A 129 8.49 -2.55 9.21
N ALA A 130 8.94 -1.38 9.70
CA ALA A 130 10.00 -1.33 10.71
C ALA A 130 9.55 -1.93 12.04
N GLU A 131 8.31 -1.67 12.46
CA GLU A 131 7.74 -2.29 13.66
C GLU A 131 7.67 -3.81 13.53
N ASP A 132 7.21 -4.31 12.39
CA ASP A 132 7.08 -5.74 12.10
C ASP A 132 8.44 -6.44 12.03
N ALA A 133 9.45 -5.79 11.43
CA ALA A 133 10.80 -6.31 11.37
C ALA A 133 11.44 -6.44 12.76
N ARG A 134 11.25 -5.43 13.63
CA ARG A 134 11.70 -5.46 15.03
C ARG A 134 10.98 -6.55 15.82
N GLY A 135 9.66 -6.64 15.69
CA GLY A 135 8.86 -7.69 16.34
C GLY A 135 9.28 -9.08 15.88
N SER A 136 9.53 -9.27 14.58
CA SER A 136 9.97 -10.55 14.03
C SER A 136 11.34 -10.96 14.57
N ALA A 137 12.29 -10.04 14.63
CA ALA A 137 13.61 -10.32 15.21
C ALA A 137 13.53 -10.67 16.71
N TRP A 138 12.62 -10.04 17.45
CA TRP A 138 12.34 -10.39 18.85
C TRP A 138 11.73 -11.79 19.00
N PHE A 139 10.81 -12.19 18.10
CA PHE A 139 10.23 -13.53 18.09
C PHE A 139 11.23 -14.61 17.68
N GLU A 140 12.03 -14.36 16.64
CA GLU A 140 13.06 -15.30 16.14
C GLU A 140 14.16 -15.54 17.19
N ASN A 141 14.52 -14.51 17.95
CA ASN A 141 15.43 -14.64 19.10
C ASN A 141 14.72 -15.11 20.39
N GLU A 142 13.49 -15.61 20.29
CA GLU A 142 12.68 -16.20 21.38
C GLU A 142 12.62 -15.33 22.65
N ARG A 143 12.66 -14.00 22.50
CA ARG A 143 12.79 -13.06 23.62
C ARG A 143 11.63 -13.13 24.62
N TRP A 144 10.47 -13.59 24.18
CA TRP A 144 9.29 -13.86 25.01
C TRP A 144 9.51 -14.94 26.10
N LEU A 145 10.56 -15.76 25.99
CA LEU A 145 10.93 -16.77 27.01
C LEU A 145 11.76 -16.20 28.17
N ALA A 146 12.25 -14.96 28.04
CA ALA A 146 12.98 -14.32 29.12
C ALA A 146 12.07 -14.14 30.37
N PRO A 147 12.62 -14.08 31.60
CA PRO A 147 11.82 -13.98 32.82
C PRO A 147 10.86 -12.78 32.86
N ASP A 148 11.24 -11.69 32.21
CA ASP A 148 10.46 -10.45 32.04
C ASP A 148 9.66 -10.43 30.71
N GLY A 149 9.54 -11.57 30.04
CA GLY A 149 8.94 -11.67 28.71
C GLY A 149 9.71 -10.88 27.65
N GLY A 150 10.98 -10.50 27.89
CA GLY A 150 11.79 -9.73 26.94
C GLY A 150 11.24 -8.33 26.69
N GLY A 151 10.57 -7.74 27.69
CA GLY A 151 9.86 -6.46 27.61
C GLY A 151 8.51 -6.51 26.90
N GLY A 152 8.10 -7.68 26.39
CA GLY A 152 6.78 -7.90 25.80
C GLY A 152 5.72 -8.30 26.83
N ARG A 153 4.56 -8.74 26.34
CA ARG A 153 3.47 -9.30 27.16
C ARG A 153 3.17 -10.71 26.70
N VAL A 154 3.18 -11.66 27.64
CA VAL A 154 2.76 -13.05 27.40
C VAL A 154 1.52 -13.35 28.24
N ALA A 155 0.39 -13.64 27.59
CA ALA A 155 -0.88 -13.92 28.23
C ALA A 155 -1.43 -15.28 27.82
N PHE A 156 -2.10 -15.99 28.74
CA PHE A 156 -2.86 -17.19 28.40
C PHE A 156 -4.15 -16.79 27.67
N ALA A 157 -4.32 -17.27 26.44
CA ALA A 157 -5.45 -16.95 25.56
C ALA A 157 -6.54 -18.02 25.58
N GLY A 158 -6.34 -19.12 26.32
CA GLY A 158 -7.29 -20.22 26.46
C GLY A 158 -6.77 -21.54 25.93
N ALA A 159 -7.65 -22.54 25.92
CA ALA A 159 -7.41 -23.84 25.32
C ALA A 159 -8.05 -23.92 23.94
N ALA A 160 -7.42 -24.65 23.02
CA ALA A 160 -7.97 -24.95 21.70
C ALA A 160 -7.91 -26.45 21.43
N LYS A 161 -8.83 -26.95 20.59
CA LYS A 161 -8.83 -28.34 20.14
C LYS A 161 -9.20 -28.38 18.67
N ASP A 162 -8.47 -29.16 17.89
CA ASP A 162 -8.81 -29.49 16.51
C ASP A 162 -8.54 -30.98 16.23
N SER A 163 -8.62 -31.39 14.97
CA SER A 163 -8.39 -32.79 14.59
C SER A 163 -6.96 -33.27 14.80
N ALA A 164 -6.00 -32.35 14.96
CA ALA A 164 -4.60 -32.69 15.15
C ALA A 164 -4.19 -32.79 16.64
N GLY A 165 -4.94 -32.18 17.57
CA GLY A 165 -4.63 -32.28 18.99
C GLY A 165 -5.36 -31.29 19.90
N GLU A 166 -4.90 -31.25 21.15
CA GLU A 166 -5.34 -30.29 22.17
C GLU A 166 -4.19 -29.35 22.53
N TYR A 167 -4.47 -28.05 22.57
CA TYR A 167 -3.45 -27.02 22.71
C TYR A 167 -3.77 -26.07 23.86
N ASP A 168 -2.72 -25.62 24.54
CA ASP A 168 -2.74 -24.38 25.31
C ASP A 168 -2.28 -23.23 24.42
N VAL A 169 -3.02 -22.13 24.41
CA VAL A 169 -2.75 -21.00 23.52
C VAL A 169 -2.22 -19.82 24.33
N LEU A 170 -1.07 -19.28 23.92
CA LEU A 170 -0.56 -18.02 24.45
C LEU A 170 -0.73 -16.91 23.42
N GLU A 171 -1.22 -15.76 23.84
CA GLU A 171 -1.12 -14.52 23.07
C GLU A 171 0.16 -13.79 23.51
N VAL A 172 1.11 -13.68 22.59
CA VAL A 172 2.42 -13.08 22.81
C VAL A 172 2.48 -11.76 22.04
N THR A 173 2.68 -10.65 22.74
CA THR A 173 2.80 -9.31 22.17
C THR A 173 4.23 -8.81 22.36
N PRO A 174 5.00 -8.53 21.29
CA PRO A 174 6.33 -7.94 21.42
C PRO A 174 6.23 -6.48 21.92
N PRO A 175 7.34 -5.87 22.40
CA PRO A 175 7.35 -4.44 22.76
C PRO A 175 6.95 -3.54 21.59
N VAL A 176 7.29 -3.95 20.37
CA VAL A 176 7.00 -3.28 19.11
C VAL A 176 6.63 -4.33 18.07
N GLY A 177 5.62 -4.06 17.23
CA GLY A 177 5.13 -4.98 16.20
C GLY A 177 3.82 -5.67 16.60
N ARG A 178 3.41 -6.68 15.82
CA ARG A 178 2.12 -7.36 15.99
C ARG A 178 2.21 -8.56 16.95
N ALA A 179 1.12 -8.80 17.67
CA ALA A 179 0.98 -9.98 18.53
C ALA A 179 0.84 -11.27 17.69
N ARG A 180 1.24 -12.40 18.29
CA ARG A 180 1.07 -13.74 17.74
C ARG A 180 0.36 -14.63 18.74
N LYS A 181 -0.54 -15.49 18.28
CA LYS A 181 -1.03 -16.63 19.07
C LYS A 181 -0.10 -17.82 18.85
N LEU A 182 0.39 -18.40 19.93
CA LEU A 182 1.27 -19.57 19.93
C LEU A 182 0.51 -20.75 20.52
N TYR A 183 0.39 -21.85 19.76
CA TYR A 183 -0.37 -23.03 20.12
C TYR A 183 0.60 -24.13 20.56
N PHE A 184 0.60 -24.46 21.86
CA PHE A 184 1.46 -25.48 22.45
C PHE A 184 0.68 -26.76 22.64
N ASP A 185 1.13 -27.84 22.01
CA ASP A 185 0.52 -29.16 22.13
C ASP A 185 0.62 -29.66 23.57
N ARG A 186 -0.50 -30.14 24.13
CA ARG A 186 -0.57 -30.55 25.54
C ARG A 186 0.15 -31.86 25.82
N ALA A 187 0.22 -32.76 24.84
CA ALA A 187 0.83 -34.07 25.01
C ALA A 187 2.36 -33.99 24.99
N THR A 188 2.92 -33.17 24.09
CA THR A 188 4.36 -33.05 23.86
C THR A 188 4.98 -31.82 24.50
N GLY A 189 4.19 -30.79 24.80
CA GLY A 189 4.66 -29.49 25.26
C GLY A 189 5.25 -28.60 24.16
N LEU A 190 5.36 -29.09 22.91
CA LEU A 190 6.02 -28.39 21.81
C LEU A 190 5.11 -27.34 21.15
N LEU A 191 5.71 -26.32 20.56
CA LEU A 191 5.00 -25.34 19.74
C LEU A 191 4.54 -26.01 18.43
N ALA A 192 3.25 -26.26 18.30
CA ALA A 192 2.69 -26.92 17.13
C ALA A 192 2.35 -25.93 16.01
N ARG A 193 1.92 -24.71 16.38
CA ARG A 193 1.46 -23.71 15.42
C ARG A 193 1.60 -22.29 15.96
N SER A 194 1.84 -21.32 15.08
CA SER A 194 1.67 -19.90 15.35
C SER A 194 0.65 -19.29 14.41
N GLU A 195 -0.08 -18.28 14.90
CA GLU A 195 -1.03 -17.49 14.13
C GLU A 195 -0.72 -16.02 14.34
N SER A 196 -0.62 -15.26 13.24
CA SER A 196 -0.40 -13.83 13.25
C SER A 196 -1.34 -13.16 12.27
N ARG A 197 -1.73 -11.92 12.57
CA ARG A 197 -2.61 -11.13 11.73
C ARG A 197 -1.82 -9.96 11.16
N ASN A 198 -1.62 -9.96 9.85
CA ASN A 198 -0.92 -8.92 9.11
C ASN A 198 -1.94 -8.17 8.25
N ASP A 199 -2.26 -6.94 8.67
CA ASP A 199 -3.35 -6.18 8.10
C ASP A 199 -4.65 -7.02 8.07
N GLN A 200 -5.18 -7.33 6.88
CA GLN A 200 -6.36 -8.17 6.72
C GLN A 200 -6.09 -9.69 6.71
N GLN A 201 -4.83 -10.10 6.58
CA GLN A 201 -4.46 -11.49 6.35
C GLN A 201 -4.09 -12.19 7.66
N THR A 202 -4.68 -13.35 7.89
CA THR A 202 -4.23 -14.26 8.94
C THR A 202 -3.21 -15.24 8.35
N VAL A 203 -1.99 -15.19 8.88
CA VAL A 203 -0.90 -16.10 8.55
C VAL A 203 -0.80 -17.16 9.65
N VAL A 204 -0.85 -18.42 9.24
CA VAL A 204 -0.74 -19.57 10.13
C VAL A 204 0.50 -20.36 9.74
N VAL A 205 1.39 -20.62 10.70
CA VAL A 205 2.59 -21.45 10.50
C VAL A 205 2.48 -22.68 11.39
N SER A 206 2.45 -23.88 10.81
CA SER A 206 2.56 -25.13 11.56
C SER A 206 3.99 -25.63 11.59
N TYR A 207 4.38 -26.27 12.69
CA TYR A 207 5.73 -26.76 12.94
C TYR A 207 5.71 -28.28 13.17
N SER A 208 6.64 -29.00 12.56
CA SER A 208 6.73 -30.45 12.58
C SER A 208 8.18 -30.92 12.44
N ASP A 209 8.39 -32.24 12.51
CA ASP A 209 9.72 -32.87 12.43
C ASP A 209 10.71 -32.28 13.46
N HIS A 210 10.37 -32.41 14.74
CA HIS A 210 11.19 -31.85 15.80
C HIS A 210 12.43 -32.71 16.05
N ARG A 211 13.62 -32.14 15.90
CA ARG A 211 14.91 -32.83 16.09
C ARG A 211 15.77 -32.13 17.13
N GLU A 212 16.70 -32.86 17.72
CA GLU A 212 17.64 -32.32 18.69
C GLU A 212 18.90 -31.79 18.00
N VAL A 213 19.28 -30.55 18.33
CA VAL A 213 20.50 -29.88 17.86
C VAL A 213 21.09 -29.13 19.05
N ALA A 214 22.36 -29.40 19.38
CA ALA A 214 23.08 -28.75 20.49
C ALA A 214 22.28 -28.73 21.82
N GLY A 215 21.60 -29.84 22.14
CA GLY A 215 20.79 -29.98 23.35
C GLY A 215 19.43 -29.28 23.32
N ARG A 216 19.01 -28.73 22.18
CA ARG A 216 17.69 -28.13 21.98
C ARG A 216 16.85 -28.90 20.96
N ARG A 217 15.56 -29.08 21.26
CA ARG A 217 14.60 -29.63 20.31
C ARG A 217 13.97 -28.51 19.47
N MET A 218 14.09 -28.60 18.15
CA MET A 218 13.69 -27.56 17.20
C MET A 218 12.93 -28.15 16.01
N PRO A 219 11.97 -27.43 15.40
CA PRO A 219 11.26 -27.93 14.22
C PRO A 219 12.15 -27.89 12.97
N PHE A 220 12.21 -29.00 12.24
CA PHE A 220 12.90 -29.08 10.94
C PHE A 220 11.96 -28.93 9.75
N ARG A 221 10.64 -28.82 9.98
CA ARG A 221 9.68 -28.55 8.93
C ARG A 221 8.63 -27.55 9.38
N SER A 222 8.38 -26.54 8.56
CA SER A 222 7.27 -25.61 8.76
C SER A 222 6.44 -25.41 7.51
N VAL A 223 5.12 -25.33 7.69
CA VAL A 223 4.18 -25.00 6.61
C VAL A 223 3.44 -23.73 6.98
N GLN A 224 3.71 -22.68 6.22
CA GLN A 224 3.00 -21.41 6.31
C GLN A 224 1.83 -21.42 5.32
N SER A 225 0.67 -20.96 5.80
CA SER A 225 -0.55 -20.81 5.03
C SER A 225 -1.20 -19.45 5.33
N MET A 226 -1.98 -18.96 4.39
CA MET A 226 -2.68 -17.68 4.51
C MET A 226 -4.17 -17.90 4.35
N SER A 227 -4.96 -17.35 5.27
CA SER A 227 -6.43 -17.46 5.21
C SER A 227 -6.95 -16.89 3.88
N GLY A 228 -7.76 -17.68 3.17
CA GLY A 228 -8.29 -17.32 1.85
C GLY A 228 -7.30 -17.40 0.69
N ALA A 229 -6.06 -17.86 0.91
CA ALA A 229 -5.05 -18.00 -0.13
C ALA A 229 -4.21 -19.29 -0.01
N GLN A 230 -4.85 -20.45 -0.18
CA GLN A 230 -4.17 -21.75 -0.11
C GLN A 230 -3.08 -21.92 -1.18
N ALA A 231 -3.23 -21.27 -2.34
CA ALA A 231 -2.20 -21.25 -3.39
C ALA A 231 -0.89 -20.59 -2.94
N ASN A 232 -0.92 -19.81 -1.84
CA ASN A 232 0.23 -19.14 -1.26
C ASN A 232 0.86 -19.93 -0.11
N THR A 233 0.69 -21.25 -0.09
CA THR A 233 1.33 -22.11 0.91
C THR A 233 2.84 -22.12 0.69
N VAL A 234 3.60 -21.90 1.76
CA VAL A 234 5.07 -21.94 1.78
C VAL A 234 5.50 -23.08 2.68
N THR A 235 6.29 -24.01 2.15
CA THR A 235 6.90 -25.09 2.92
C THR A 235 8.39 -24.82 3.07
N LEU A 236 8.89 -24.91 4.29
CA LEU A 236 10.32 -24.87 4.62
C LEU A 236 10.73 -26.20 5.24
N GLU A 237 11.86 -26.74 4.77
CA GLU A 237 12.49 -27.95 5.32
C GLU A 237 13.94 -27.65 5.65
N VAL A 238 14.26 -27.66 6.93
CA VAL A 238 15.58 -27.34 7.47
C VAL A 238 16.57 -28.44 7.11
N ARG A 239 17.74 -28.03 6.60
CA ARG A 239 18.84 -28.92 6.19
C ARG A 239 19.97 -28.91 7.20
N ASP A 240 20.40 -27.73 7.64
CA ASP A 240 21.49 -27.55 8.60
C ASP A 240 21.13 -26.47 9.62
N VAL A 241 21.52 -26.70 10.88
CA VAL A 241 21.41 -25.74 11.97
C VAL A 241 22.73 -25.68 12.70
N ARG A 242 23.36 -24.50 12.69
CA ARG A 242 24.57 -24.23 13.47
C ARG A 242 24.20 -23.33 14.63
N VAL A 243 24.45 -23.80 15.85
CA VAL A 243 24.20 -23.06 17.09
C VAL A 243 25.50 -22.37 17.52
N ASN A 244 25.37 -21.11 17.92
CA ASN A 244 26.47 -20.22 18.31
C ASN A 244 27.64 -20.16 17.30
N PRO A 245 27.40 -20.03 15.98
CA PRO A 245 28.48 -19.76 15.05
C PRO A 245 29.04 -18.36 15.28
N ASP A 246 30.30 -18.15 14.90
CA ASP A 246 30.89 -16.81 14.84
C ASP A 246 30.21 -16.01 13.72
N LEU A 247 29.41 -15.01 14.09
CA LEU A 247 28.69 -14.14 13.17
C LEU A 247 29.23 -12.71 13.26
N PRO A 248 29.95 -12.22 12.23
CA PRO A 248 30.37 -10.83 12.15
C PRO A 248 29.17 -9.88 12.13
N ALA A 249 29.31 -8.67 12.67
CA ALA A 249 28.24 -7.67 12.65
C ALA A 249 27.75 -7.33 11.22
N ALA A 250 28.63 -7.44 10.23
CA ALA A 250 28.32 -7.23 8.82
C ALA A 250 27.27 -8.20 8.26
N THR A 251 27.07 -9.37 8.87
CA THR A 251 26.02 -10.32 8.48
C THR A 251 24.62 -9.72 8.58
N PHE A 252 24.41 -8.86 9.59
CA PHE A 252 23.11 -8.25 9.89
C PHE A 252 22.97 -6.84 9.35
N ALA A 253 24.09 -6.19 9.02
CA ALA A 253 24.10 -4.85 8.49
C ALA A 253 23.38 -4.78 7.13
N PRO A 254 22.71 -3.65 6.82
CA PRO A 254 22.30 -3.39 5.45
C PRO A 254 23.51 -3.57 4.54
N PRO A 255 23.40 -4.29 3.40
CA PRO A 255 24.50 -4.39 2.46
C PRO A 255 24.94 -2.98 2.05
N SER A 256 26.21 -2.83 1.67
CA SER A 256 26.59 -1.66 0.87
C SER A 256 25.61 -1.57 -0.30
N SER A 257 25.26 -0.35 -0.70
CA SER A 257 24.51 -0.12 -1.93
C SER A 257 25.39 -0.51 -3.11
N ASP A 258 25.68 -1.80 -3.26
CA ASP A 258 26.33 -2.33 -4.43
C ASP A 258 25.37 -1.97 -5.56
N ALA A 259 25.90 -1.30 -6.57
CA ALA A 259 25.26 -0.99 -7.83
C ALA A 259 24.95 -2.28 -8.64
N ALA A 260 24.52 -3.34 -7.95
CA ALA A 260 24.43 -4.73 -8.40
C ALA A 260 23.09 -5.09 -9.04
N ALA A 261 22.28 -4.09 -9.40
CA ALA A 261 21.28 -4.20 -10.44
C ALA A 261 21.39 -2.91 -11.27
N GLY A 262 21.63 -3.05 -12.57
CA GLY A 262 21.89 -1.91 -13.46
C GLY A 262 20.88 -0.80 -13.22
N GLY A 263 21.36 0.33 -12.69
CA GLY A 263 20.53 1.51 -12.49
C GLY A 263 19.90 1.96 -13.81
N PRO A 264 18.84 2.78 -13.75
CA PRO A 264 18.18 3.23 -14.96
C PRO A 264 19.17 3.95 -15.88
N ARG A 265 19.18 3.57 -17.15
CA ARG A 265 19.93 4.27 -18.18
C ARG A 265 19.06 5.40 -18.72
N TYR A 266 19.48 6.64 -18.49
CA TYR A 266 18.86 7.80 -19.13
C TYR A 266 19.23 7.83 -20.62
N LEU A 267 18.24 8.01 -21.48
CA LEU A 267 18.41 7.88 -22.94
C LEU A 267 19.04 9.13 -23.58
N LYS A 268 18.71 10.32 -23.05
CA LYS A 268 19.11 11.61 -23.65
C LYS A 268 19.95 12.46 -22.69
N THR A 269 19.42 12.79 -21.52
CA THR A 269 20.14 13.62 -20.54
C THR A 269 20.56 12.78 -19.34
N PRO A 270 21.86 12.63 -19.04
CA PRO A 270 22.29 11.91 -17.84
C PRO A 270 21.63 12.47 -16.57
N GLY A 271 21.03 11.59 -15.77
CA GLY A 271 20.41 11.93 -14.50
C GLY A 271 19.00 12.54 -14.58
N ARG A 272 18.44 12.70 -15.79
CA ARG A 272 17.11 13.29 -15.99
C ARG A 272 16.43 12.77 -17.25
N ALA A 273 15.17 12.37 -17.13
CA ALA A 273 14.28 12.13 -18.26
C ALA A 273 12.98 12.94 -18.10
N VAL A 274 12.46 13.45 -19.21
CA VAL A 274 11.19 14.17 -19.28
C VAL A 274 10.22 13.40 -20.16
N ILE A 275 9.18 12.82 -19.55
CA ILE A 275 8.19 11.97 -20.22
C ILE A 275 6.85 12.70 -20.26
N PRO A 276 6.28 13.00 -21.45
CA PRO A 276 4.91 13.47 -21.53
C PRO A 276 3.95 12.34 -21.13
N PHE A 277 2.90 12.68 -20.40
CA PHE A 277 1.83 11.74 -20.06
C PHE A 277 0.47 12.26 -20.49
N ARG A 278 -0.45 11.33 -20.77
CA ARG A 278 -1.86 11.63 -20.98
C ARG A 278 -2.62 11.40 -19.68
N TYR A 279 -3.32 12.42 -19.21
CA TYR A 279 -4.18 12.29 -18.05
C TYR A 279 -5.61 11.99 -18.48
N LEU A 280 -6.01 10.71 -18.42
CA LEU A 280 -7.29 10.23 -18.94
C LEU A 280 -7.98 9.39 -17.87
N ALA A 281 -9.28 9.57 -17.70
CA ALA A 281 -10.08 8.89 -16.68
C ALA A 281 -9.48 9.01 -15.27
N LYS A 282 -8.85 10.14 -14.96
CA LYS A 282 -8.11 10.40 -13.71
C LYS A 282 -6.94 9.44 -13.45
N HIS A 283 -6.25 9.00 -14.50
CA HIS A 283 -5.05 8.16 -14.41
C HIS A 283 -3.94 8.72 -15.30
N VAL A 284 -2.69 8.46 -14.92
CA VAL A 284 -1.49 8.89 -15.65
C VAL A 284 -1.07 7.79 -16.62
N TRP A 285 -1.20 8.07 -17.92
CA TRP A 285 -0.81 7.16 -19.00
C TRP A 285 0.51 7.60 -19.62
N ILE A 286 1.47 6.69 -19.63
CA ILE A 286 2.78 6.87 -20.27
C ILE A 286 3.01 5.78 -21.30
N ARG A 287 3.97 6.00 -22.20
CA ARG A 287 4.32 5.02 -23.24
C ARG A 287 5.60 4.29 -22.87
N ALA A 288 5.58 2.97 -23.01
CA ALA A 288 6.75 2.14 -22.77
C ALA A 288 6.79 0.94 -23.73
N SER A 289 7.99 0.43 -23.99
CA SER A 289 8.22 -0.81 -24.72
C SER A 289 8.83 -1.88 -23.84
N VAL A 290 8.45 -3.13 -24.11
CA VAL A 290 8.95 -4.32 -23.44
C VAL A 290 9.82 -5.10 -24.43
N ASN A 291 11.04 -5.45 -24.01
CA ASN A 291 12.00 -6.28 -24.76
C ASN A 291 12.24 -5.78 -26.20
N GLY A 292 12.30 -4.45 -26.40
CA GLY A 292 12.53 -3.83 -27.71
C GLY A 292 11.32 -3.84 -28.66
N GLY A 293 10.14 -4.23 -28.18
CA GLY A 293 8.88 -4.15 -28.92
C GLY A 293 8.39 -2.72 -29.18
N PRO A 294 7.18 -2.56 -29.76
CA PRO A 294 6.58 -1.24 -29.96
C PRO A 294 6.29 -0.54 -28.63
N LEU A 295 6.20 0.80 -28.67
CA LEU A 295 5.69 1.58 -27.55
C LEU A 295 4.19 1.31 -27.37
N GLU A 296 3.79 0.95 -26.16
CA GLU A 296 2.42 0.62 -25.79
C GLU A 296 1.97 1.50 -24.61
N ASP A 297 0.68 1.50 -24.31
CA ASP A 297 0.08 2.30 -23.24
C ASP A 297 0.22 1.59 -21.87
N PHE A 298 0.89 2.26 -20.93
CA PHE A 298 1.06 1.83 -19.55
C PHE A 298 0.47 2.84 -18.58
N LEU A 299 -0.07 2.34 -17.47
CA LEU A 299 -0.39 3.17 -16.32
C LEU A 299 0.84 3.38 -15.47
N TYR A 300 1.03 4.61 -14.99
CA TYR A 300 2.01 4.92 -13.94
C TYR A 300 1.29 4.89 -12.59
N ASP A 301 1.69 3.99 -11.69
CA ASP A 301 0.94 3.71 -10.46
C ASP A 301 1.86 3.53 -9.25
N THR A 302 1.80 4.50 -8.32
CA THR A 302 2.54 4.45 -7.05
C THR A 302 1.94 3.48 -6.03
N GLY A 303 0.70 3.02 -6.25
CA GLY A 303 0.02 2.00 -5.47
C GLY A 303 0.39 0.56 -5.86
N ALA A 304 0.99 0.36 -7.04
CA ALA A 304 1.45 -0.94 -7.50
C ALA A 304 2.80 -1.33 -6.86
N SER A 305 2.79 -2.37 -6.03
CA SER A 305 3.99 -2.85 -5.30
C SER A 305 5.05 -3.50 -6.19
N VAL A 306 4.69 -3.84 -7.43
CA VAL A 306 5.56 -4.39 -8.48
C VAL A 306 4.97 -3.98 -9.83
N THR A 307 5.80 -3.85 -10.86
CA THR A 307 5.36 -3.67 -12.23
C THR A 307 4.55 -4.88 -12.70
N VAL A 308 3.44 -4.61 -13.38
CA VAL A 308 2.47 -5.59 -13.87
C VAL A 308 2.44 -5.55 -15.39
N ILE A 309 2.45 -6.71 -16.03
CA ILE A 309 2.17 -6.89 -17.45
C ILE A 309 0.80 -7.54 -17.60
N ASP A 310 -0.03 -7.00 -18.49
CA ASP A 310 -1.34 -7.60 -18.77
C ASP A 310 -1.16 -8.98 -19.42
N SER A 311 -1.97 -9.96 -19.00
CA SER A 311 -1.83 -11.34 -19.45
C SER A 311 -2.07 -11.54 -20.96
N ALA A 312 -2.98 -10.78 -21.58
CA ALA A 312 -3.21 -10.85 -23.02
C ALA A 312 -2.07 -10.19 -23.79
N TYR A 313 -1.54 -9.07 -23.28
CA TYR A 313 -0.34 -8.45 -23.83
C TYR A 313 0.89 -9.36 -23.73
N ALA A 314 1.13 -9.97 -22.56
CA ALA A 314 2.21 -10.93 -22.34
C ALA A 314 2.14 -12.10 -23.34
N ALA A 315 0.95 -12.66 -23.57
CA ALA A 315 0.75 -13.71 -24.56
C ALA A 315 1.05 -13.23 -25.98
N ARG A 316 0.61 -12.02 -26.35
CA ARG A 316 0.85 -11.41 -27.68
C ARG A 316 2.34 -11.25 -27.99
N ILE A 317 3.15 -10.90 -27.00
CA ILE A 317 4.61 -10.71 -27.17
C ILE A 317 5.43 -11.99 -26.89
N GLY A 318 4.78 -13.10 -26.55
CA GLY A 318 5.46 -14.37 -26.23
C GLY A 318 6.26 -14.32 -24.93
N LEU A 319 5.85 -13.50 -23.95
CA LEU A 319 6.55 -13.38 -22.67
C LEU A 319 6.38 -14.67 -21.84
N ALA A 320 7.51 -15.30 -21.50
CA ALA A 320 7.53 -16.49 -20.65
C ALA A 320 7.02 -16.17 -19.24
N ARG A 321 6.18 -17.07 -18.70
CA ARG A 321 5.58 -16.95 -17.37
C ARG A 321 6.02 -18.13 -16.51
N GLU A 322 6.34 -17.85 -15.25
CA GLU A 322 6.81 -18.84 -14.29
C GLU A 322 6.03 -18.71 -12.98
N GLY A 323 5.81 -19.86 -12.33
CA GLY A 323 5.09 -19.94 -11.07
C GLY A 323 3.61 -19.52 -11.16
N SER A 324 2.93 -19.66 -10.04
CA SER A 324 1.55 -19.20 -9.85
C SER A 324 1.36 -18.80 -8.40
N LEU A 325 0.83 -17.60 -8.16
CA LEU A 325 0.52 -17.10 -6.84
C LEU A 325 -0.81 -16.36 -6.84
N GLN A 326 -1.41 -16.25 -5.68
CA GLN A 326 -2.58 -15.41 -5.46
C GLN A 326 -2.11 -14.02 -5.02
N ALA A 327 -2.36 -13.01 -5.86
CA ALA A 327 -2.06 -11.61 -5.61
C ALA A 327 -3.27 -10.86 -5.05
N GLN A 328 -3.05 -9.85 -4.21
CA GLN A 328 -4.12 -8.95 -3.77
C GLN A 328 -4.23 -7.75 -4.70
N GLY A 329 -5.46 -7.36 -5.01
CA GLY A 329 -5.77 -6.10 -5.70
C GLY A 329 -6.59 -5.16 -4.83
N ALA A 330 -7.24 -4.19 -5.48
CA ALA A 330 -7.96 -3.11 -4.81
C ALA A 330 -9.12 -3.62 -3.93
N GLY A 331 -9.87 -4.61 -4.40
CA GLY A 331 -11.08 -5.11 -3.72
C GLY A 331 -11.11 -6.62 -3.44
N SER A 332 -10.24 -7.42 -4.05
CA SER A 332 -10.14 -8.85 -3.78
C SER A 332 -8.79 -9.43 -4.22
N ALA A 333 -8.61 -10.74 -4.04
CA ALA A 333 -7.43 -11.45 -4.51
C ALA A 333 -7.68 -12.13 -5.87
N GLY A 334 -6.66 -12.16 -6.73
CA GLY A 334 -6.69 -12.78 -8.05
C GLY A 334 -5.44 -13.63 -8.31
N SER A 335 -5.43 -14.36 -9.43
CA SER A 335 -4.25 -15.15 -9.83
C SER A 335 -3.21 -14.27 -10.52
N ALA A 336 -1.94 -14.51 -10.24
CA ALA A 336 -0.80 -13.88 -10.86
C ALA A 336 0.25 -14.94 -11.23
N ALA A 337 0.98 -14.68 -12.31
CA ALA A 337 2.22 -15.37 -12.63
C ALA A 337 3.39 -14.38 -12.53
N LEU A 338 4.61 -14.90 -12.58
CA LEU A 338 5.83 -14.10 -12.57
C LEU A 338 6.49 -14.14 -13.95
N ALA A 339 7.21 -13.07 -14.32
CA ALA A 339 7.95 -13.01 -15.57
C ALA A 339 9.23 -12.17 -15.44
N ARG A 340 10.15 -12.39 -16.37
CA ARG A 340 11.39 -11.61 -16.52
C ARG A 340 11.31 -10.76 -17.78
N LEU A 341 11.59 -9.46 -17.65
CA LEU A 341 11.80 -8.57 -18.78
C LEU A 341 13.30 -8.36 -18.98
N ASP A 342 13.77 -8.50 -20.21
CA ASP A 342 15.14 -8.16 -20.58
C ASP A 342 15.34 -6.65 -20.53
N ALA A 343 14.35 -5.90 -21.01
CA ALA A 343 14.31 -4.45 -20.93
C ALA A 343 12.89 -3.90 -20.85
N LEU A 344 12.71 -2.85 -20.04
CA LEU A 344 11.58 -1.93 -20.08
C LEU A 344 12.11 -0.54 -20.42
N ARG A 345 11.58 0.05 -21.49
CA ARG A 345 11.99 1.39 -21.93
C ARG A 345 10.78 2.32 -21.91
N VAL A 346 10.83 3.35 -21.07
CA VAL A 346 9.84 4.44 -21.05
C VAL A 346 10.44 5.59 -21.86
N GLU A 347 9.75 6.01 -22.91
CA GLU A 347 10.32 6.93 -23.90
C GLU A 347 9.30 7.93 -24.41
N ALA A 348 9.74 9.18 -24.53
CA ALA A 348 9.05 10.28 -25.16
C ALA A 348 9.30 10.29 -26.68
N GLU A 349 8.43 10.97 -27.44
CA GLU A 349 8.55 11.06 -28.91
C GLU A 349 9.85 11.70 -29.39
N ASP A 350 10.48 12.54 -28.56
CA ASP A 350 11.75 13.22 -28.85
C ASP A 350 13.00 12.42 -28.44
N GLY A 351 12.81 11.15 -28.07
CA GLY A 351 13.85 10.20 -27.65
C GLY A 351 14.35 10.37 -26.21
N ASP A 352 13.78 11.29 -25.42
CA ASP A 352 14.08 11.35 -23.98
C ASP A 352 13.40 10.20 -23.24
N GLY A 353 13.99 9.75 -22.14
CA GLY A 353 13.43 8.65 -21.36
C GLY A 353 14.45 7.82 -20.60
N ILE A 354 14.00 6.66 -20.17
CA ILE A 354 14.79 5.71 -19.39
C ILE A 354 14.68 4.30 -19.97
N GLU A 355 15.72 3.51 -19.73
CA GLU A 355 15.71 2.06 -19.94
C GLU A 355 16.17 1.37 -18.66
N MET A 356 15.42 0.36 -18.25
CA MET A 356 15.77 -0.55 -17.18
C MET A 356 15.87 -1.96 -17.72
N LYS A 357 16.85 -2.72 -17.24
CA LYS A 357 17.10 -4.09 -17.67
C LYS A 357 16.86 -5.08 -16.55
N ASP A 358 16.62 -6.32 -16.94
CA ASP A 358 16.51 -7.45 -16.02
C ASP A 358 15.43 -7.29 -14.94
N LEU A 359 14.27 -6.76 -15.32
CA LEU A 359 13.16 -6.55 -14.39
C LEU A 359 12.43 -7.87 -14.12
N ARG A 360 11.96 -8.02 -12.88
CA ARG A 360 11.07 -9.10 -12.47
C ARG A 360 9.69 -8.52 -12.21
N VAL A 361 8.72 -8.94 -13.02
CA VAL A 361 7.38 -8.36 -13.05
C VAL A 361 6.32 -9.42 -12.77
N ALA A 362 5.14 -8.99 -12.38
CA ALA A 362 3.98 -9.86 -12.27
C ALA A 362 3.16 -9.82 -13.57
N VAL A 363 2.51 -10.93 -13.91
CA VAL A 363 1.59 -11.03 -15.05
C VAL A 363 0.21 -11.32 -14.53
N LEU A 364 -0.73 -10.42 -14.79
CA LEU A 364 -2.11 -10.48 -14.29
C LEU A 364 -3.10 -10.11 -15.39
N ASP A 365 -4.33 -10.61 -15.30
CA ASP A 365 -5.42 -10.14 -16.16
C ASP A 365 -5.99 -8.84 -15.59
N VAL A 366 -5.44 -7.71 -16.03
CA VAL A 366 -5.88 -6.38 -15.58
C VAL A 366 -6.93 -5.80 -16.51
N ASN A 367 -6.86 -6.12 -17.81
CA ASN A 367 -7.79 -5.56 -18.80
C ASN A 367 -9.23 -6.09 -18.65
N SER A 368 -9.46 -7.26 -18.05
CA SER A 368 -10.82 -7.73 -17.75
C SER A 368 -11.62 -6.77 -16.87
N ILE A 369 -10.94 -5.96 -16.05
CA ILE A 369 -11.57 -4.91 -15.23
C ILE A 369 -11.30 -3.53 -15.81
N LEU A 370 -10.04 -3.20 -16.15
CA LEU A 370 -9.67 -1.82 -16.49
C LEU A 370 -10.21 -1.37 -17.86
N ALA A 371 -10.13 -2.23 -18.88
CA ALA A 371 -10.47 -1.83 -20.24
C ALA A 371 -11.94 -1.41 -20.42
N PRO A 372 -12.93 -2.07 -19.76
CA PRO A 372 -14.31 -1.60 -19.76
C PRO A 372 -14.50 -0.18 -19.21
N PHE A 373 -13.75 0.23 -18.18
CA PHE A 373 -13.89 1.57 -17.58
C PHE A 373 -13.09 2.64 -18.32
N PHE A 374 -11.93 2.29 -18.88
CA PHE A 374 -11.09 3.23 -19.62
C PHE A 374 -11.43 3.35 -21.10
N TRP A 375 -12.21 2.40 -21.64
CA TRP A 375 -12.53 2.26 -23.06
C TRP A 375 -11.30 2.05 -23.94
N ARG A 376 -10.26 1.46 -23.35
CA ARG A 376 -8.99 1.11 -24.00
C ARG A 376 -8.27 0.05 -23.21
N GLU A 377 -7.46 -0.72 -23.90
CA GLU A 377 -6.55 -1.68 -23.28
C GLU A 377 -5.31 -0.99 -22.71
N CYS A 378 -4.70 -1.64 -21.74
CA CYS A 378 -3.44 -1.27 -21.14
C CYS A 378 -2.47 -2.45 -21.26
N ALA A 379 -1.23 -2.18 -21.70
CA ALA A 379 -0.20 -3.22 -21.78
C ALA A 379 0.31 -3.64 -20.39
N GLY A 380 0.18 -2.76 -19.40
CA GLY A 380 0.58 -3.03 -18.04
C GLY A 380 0.64 -1.79 -17.15
N ILE A 381 1.06 -2.00 -15.90
CA ILE A 381 1.17 -0.97 -14.88
C ILE A 381 2.64 -0.89 -14.47
N ILE A 382 3.24 0.30 -14.54
CA ILE A 382 4.59 0.57 -14.06
C ILE A 382 4.49 0.88 -12.56
N GLY A 383 5.13 0.03 -11.75
CA GLY A 383 5.02 0.04 -10.30
C GLY A 383 6.33 0.38 -9.57
N PHE A 384 6.33 0.10 -8.27
CA PHE A 384 7.38 0.54 -7.33
C PHE A 384 8.81 0.12 -7.70
N ASP A 385 9.01 -1.07 -8.24
CA ASP A 385 10.32 -1.60 -8.65
C ASP A 385 11.03 -0.75 -9.71
N VAL A 386 10.25 0.00 -10.50
CA VAL A 386 10.73 1.03 -11.44
C VAL A 386 10.68 2.42 -10.79
N ILE A 387 9.52 2.79 -10.23
CA ILE A 387 9.24 4.14 -9.73
C ILE A 387 10.22 4.58 -8.64
N ASN A 388 10.58 3.67 -7.73
CA ASN A 388 11.43 4.02 -6.59
C ASN A 388 12.87 4.40 -7.01
N ARG A 389 13.27 4.14 -8.26
CA ARG A 389 14.63 4.42 -8.78
C ARG A 389 14.90 5.89 -9.02
N PHE A 390 13.85 6.70 -8.93
CA PHE A 390 13.87 8.10 -9.28
C PHE A 390 13.30 8.97 -8.17
N VAL A 391 13.68 10.23 -8.19
CA VAL A 391 12.79 11.29 -7.71
C VAL A 391 11.79 11.57 -8.83
N ASN A 392 10.51 11.41 -8.52
CA ASN A 392 9.42 11.46 -9.50
C ASN A 392 8.71 12.80 -9.39
N ASP A 393 8.81 13.65 -10.41
CA ASP A 393 8.16 14.95 -10.46
C ASP A 393 7.00 14.93 -11.46
N LEU A 394 5.77 14.90 -10.93
CA LEU A 394 4.53 14.87 -11.69
C LEU A 394 3.96 16.28 -11.79
N ASP A 395 3.92 16.81 -13.00
CA ASP A 395 3.35 18.10 -13.32
C ASP A 395 2.05 17.89 -14.11
N PHE A 396 0.93 17.86 -13.39
CA PHE A 396 -0.39 17.58 -13.98
C PHE A 396 -0.96 18.73 -14.81
N ASP A 397 -0.41 19.94 -14.68
CA ASP A 397 -0.80 21.07 -15.51
C ASP A 397 -0.06 21.02 -16.85
N ALA A 398 1.24 20.67 -16.84
CA ALA A 398 2.02 20.47 -18.04
C ALA A 398 1.81 19.11 -18.73
N GLY A 399 1.26 18.11 -18.00
CA GLY A 399 1.15 16.74 -18.49
C GLY A 399 2.52 16.06 -18.63
N VAL A 400 3.41 16.30 -17.67
CA VAL A 400 4.82 15.86 -17.73
C VAL A 400 5.23 15.13 -16.45
N LEU A 401 5.83 13.96 -16.61
CA LEU A 401 6.52 13.19 -15.58
C LEU A 401 8.02 13.37 -15.78
N ARG A 402 8.74 13.86 -14.76
CA ARG A 402 10.20 13.94 -14.79
C ARG A 402 10.76 12.89 -13.84
N LEU A 403 11.63 12.03 -14.38
CA LEU A 403 12.35 11.01 -13.64
C LEU A 403 13.76 11.51 -13.42
N LEU A 404 14.12 11.78 -12.16
CA LEU A 404 15.36 12.45 -11.78
C LEU A 404 16.23 11.53 -10.93
N ASP A 405 17.55 11.62 -11.10
CA ASP A 405 18.50 10.86 -10.29
C ASP A 405 18.47 11.30 -8.82
N PRO A 406 18.11 10.41 -7.87
CA PRO A 406 18.04 10.76 -6.45
C PRO A 406 19.36 11.26 -5.86
N ALA A 407 20.51 10.81 -6.39
CA ALA A 407 21.82 11.20 -5.88
C ALA A 407 22.12 12.69 -6.17
N ALA A 408 21.82 13.13 -7.39
CA ALA A 408 22.02 14.50 -7.86
C ALA A 408 20.88 15.44 -7.46
N PHE A 409 19.69 14.91 -7.16
CA PHE A 409 18.51 15.72 -6.92
C PHE A 409 18.65 16.65 -5.70
N ARG A 410 18.26 17.90 -5.90
CA ARG A 410 18.01 18.90 -4.86
C ARG A 410 16.71 19.61 -5.21
N TYR A 411 15.85 19.80 -4.22
CA TYR A 411 14.60 20.50 -4.42
C TYR A 411 14.86 22.02 -4.52
N GLU A 412 14.43 22.63 -5.62
CA GLU A 412 14.59 24.07 -5.90
C GLU A 412 13.24 24.79 -6.12
N GLY A 413 12.13 24.10 -5.91
CA GLY A 413 10.77 24.63 -6.12
C GLY A 413 10.25 25.47 -4.95
N LYS A 414 8.98 25.89 -5.05
CA LYS A 414 8.30 26.72 -4.03
C LYS A 414 7.27 25.95 -3.21
N GLY A 415 7.22 24.64 -3.39
CA GLY A 415 6.30 23.73 -2.72
C GLY A 415 6.57 23.59 -1.25
N ALA A 416 5.55 23.14 -0.55
CA ALA A 416 5.70 22.74 0.83
C ALA A 416 6.12 21.27 0.90
N LYS A 417 7.06 20.99 1.79
CA LYS A 417 7.45 19.63 2.14
C LYS A 417 6.39 18.98 3.03
N VAL A 418 5.99 17.78 2.65
CA VAL A 418 5.16 16.86 3.43
C VAL A 418 6.02 15.62 3.72
N PRO A 419 6.26 15.26 4.99
CA PRO A 419 6.97 14.03 5.31
C PRO A 419 6.14 12.83 4.88
N MET A 420 6.81 11.79 4.38
CA MET A 420 6.15 10.52 4.07
C MET A 420 6.83 9.33 4.75
N ARG A 421 6.11 8.22 4.79
CA ARG A 421 6.60 6.88 5.16
C ARG A 421 6.32 5.92 4.02
N LEU A 422 6.79 4.68 4.12
CA LEU A 422 6.40 3.61 3.20
C LEU A 422 5.49 2.59 3.92
N ALA A 423 4.40 2.24 3.25
CA ALA A 423 3.57 1.08 3.54
C ALA A 423 3.93 -0.06 2.60
N GLY A 424 4.87 -0.92 3.00
CA GLY A 424 5.51 -1.81 2.04
C GLY A 424 6.27 -0.99 1.01
N HIS A 425 5.64 -0.84 -0.15
CA HIS A 425 6.19 -0.17 -1.32
C HIS A 425 5.46 1.14 -1.66
N VAL A 426 4.36 1.46 -0.96
CA VAL A 426 3.50 2.60 -1.31
C VAL A 426 3.80 3.79 -0.40
N PRO A 427 4.02 5.01 -0.93
CA PRO A 427 4.19 6.20 -0.10
C PRO A 427 2.95 6.51 0.74
N VAL A 428 3.15 6.98 1.96
CA VAL A 428 2.07 7.31 2.90
C VAL A 428 2.26 8.71 3.46
N VAL A 429 1.17 9.48 3.49
CA VAL A 429 1.10 10.80 4.12
C VAL A 429 -0.05 10.86 5.12
N THR A 430 0.09 11.72 6.12
CA THR A 430 -0.99 12.01 7.07
C THR A 430 -2.00 12.95 6.42
N PHE A 431 -3.28 12.68 6.63
CA PHE A 431 -4.36 13.60 6.29
C PHE A 431 -5.17 13.97 7.54
N ARG A 432 -5.86 15.12 7.47
CA ARG A 432 -6.91 15.48 8.41
C ARG A 432 -8.21 15.80 7.67
N LEU A 433 -9.31 15.19 8.08
CA LEU A 433 -10.64 15.34 7.48
C LEU A 433 -11.59 16.02 8.47
N ASP A 434 -12.22 17.10 8.00
CA ASP A 434 -13.17 17.94 8.75
C ASP A 434 -12.67 18.41 10.11
N GLY A 435 -11.34 18.47 10.28
CA GLY A 435 -10.67 18.78 11.54
C GLY A 435 -10.91 17.77 12.67
N ARG A 436 -11.57 16.64 12.39
CA ARG A 436 -12.02 15.65 13.38
C ARG A 436 -11.31 14.32 13.26
N TRP A 437 -11.07 13.85 12.04
CA TRP A 437 -10.49 12.54 11.79
C TRP A 437 -9.11 12.71 11.18
N GLU A 438 -8.13 12.04 11.76
CA GLU A 438 -6.75 12.01 11.28
C GLU A 438 -6.36 10.57 11.00
N GLY A 439 -5.58 10.36 9.94
CA GLY A 439 -5.13 9.04 9.55
C GLY A 439 -4.00 9.12 8.53
N GLU A 440 -3.42 7.96 8.25
CA GLU A 440 -2.41 7.79 7.22
C GLU A 440 -3.06 7.28 5.93
N ALA A 441 -2.80 7.97 4.82
CA ALA A 441 -3.29 7.60 3.50
C ALA A 441 -2.14 7.32 2.53
N ARG A 442 -2.29 6.25 1.76
CA ARG A 442 -1.37 5.88 0.68
C ARG A 442 -1.50 6.86 -0.49
N LEU A 443 -0.41 7.46 -0.94
CA LEU A 443 -0.40 8.24 -2.18
C LEU A 443 -0.42 7.28 -3.37
N ASP A 444 -1.56 7.25 -4.04
CA ASP A 444 -1.91 6.20 -5.00
C ASP A 444 -2.33 6.83 -6.33
N VAL A 445 -1.38 6.97 -7.27
CA VAL A 445 -1.62 7.50 -8.62
C VAL A 445 -2.47 6.52 -9.47
N GLY A 446 -2.73 5.30 -8.98
CA GLY A 446 -3.73 4.37 -9.50
C GLY A 446 -5.14 4.56 -8.94
N SER A 447 -5.33 5.43 -7.94
CA SER A 447 -6.67 5.80 -7.44
C SER A 447 -7.19 7.07 -8.12
N SER A 448 -8.47 7.07 -8.50
CA SER A 448 -9.13 8.21 -9.13
C SER A 448 -9.76 9.22 -8.16
N GLY A 449 -9.85 8.88 -6.86
CA GLY A 449 -10.55 9.68 -5.84
C GLY A 449 -9.71 10.84 -5.29
N ASN A 450 -10.29 11.63 -4.36
CA ASN A 450 -9.48 12.54 -3.53
C ASN A 450 -8.88 11.76 -2.37
N LEU A 451 -9.76 11.15 -1.58
CA LEU A 451 -9.46 10.28 -0.47
C LEU A 451 -10.46 9.12 -0.48
N ASP A 452 -9.97 7.92 -0.68
CA ASP A 452 -10.72 6.68 -0.60
C ASP A 452 -10.50 6.07 0.78
N LEU A 453 -11.40 6.36 1.72
CA LEU A 453 -11.31 5.83 3.07
C LEU A 453 -11.60 4.33 3.09
N HIS A 454 -10.71 3.59 3.72
CA HIS A 454 -10.83 2.14 3.84
C HIS A 454 -11.95 1.75 4.81
N GLY A 455 -12.61 0.63 4.50
CA GLY A 455 -13.74 0.08 5.23
C GLY A 455 -13.59 0.11 6.76
N PRO A 456 -12.51 -0.46 7.33
CA PRO A 456 -12.28 -0.48 8.77
C PRO A 456 -12.24 0.90 9.41
N PHE A 457 -11.53 1.86 8.79
CA PHE A 457 -11.36 3.21 9.34
C PHE A 457 -12.69 3.97 9.42
N TRP A 458 -13.40 4.11 8.30
CA TRP A 458 -14.60 4.95 8.28
C TRP A 458 -15.74 4.36 9.13
N ARG A 459 -15.83 3.02 9.21
CA ARG A 459 -16.80 2.33 10.08
C ARG A 459 -16.49 2.53 11.55
N ARG A 460 -15.23 2.34 11.96
CA ARG A 460 -14.78 2.54 13.35
C ARG A 460 -15.07 3.96 13.84
N HIS A 461 -14.93 4.94 12.95
CA HIS A 461 -15.13 6.35 13.26
C HIS A 461 -16.57 6.87 12.99
N GLY A 462 -17.47 6.04 12.47
CA GLY A 462 -18.86 6.42 12.16
C GLY A 462 -18.97 7.59 11.17
N ILE A 463 -18.03 7.71 10.23
CA ILE A 463 -17.93 8.83 9.28
C ILE A 463 -19.17 8.87 8.38
N ASP A 464 -19.68 7.70 8.04
CA ASP A 464 -20.86 7.53 7.21
C ASP A 464 -22.10 8.19 7.80
N ARG A 465 -22.26 8.14 9.12
CA ARG A 465 -23.35 8.80 9.86
C ARG A 465 -23.11 10.29 10.01
N ALA A 466 -21.84 10.68 10.19
CA ALA A 466 -21.47 12.07 10.43
C ALA A 466 -21.57 12.96 9.17
N LEU A 467 -21.22 12.42 7.99
CA LEU A 467 -21.24 13.17 6.73
C LEU A 467 -22.59 13.10 5.99
N GLY A 468 -23.52 12.25 6.45
CA GLY A 468 -24.88 12.22 5.94
C GLY A 468 -25.05 11.49 4.60
N ARG A 469 -25.97 11.99 3.76
CA ARG A 469 -26.36 11.32 2.50
C ARG A 469 -25.20 11.30 1.51
N GLY A 470 -24.94 10.13 0.95
CA GLY A 470 -24.02 9.92 -0.16
C GLY A 470 -24.71 9.23 -1.32
N VAL A 471 -23.95 9.02 -2.39
CA VAL A 471 -24.39 8.27 -3.57
C VAL A 471 -23.59 6.98 -3.64
N GLU A 472 -24.27 5.86 -3.89
CA GLU A 472 -23.61 4.60 -4.18
C GLU A 472 -23.04 4.62 -5.60
N VAL A 473 -21.75 4.33 -5.72
CA VAL A 473 -21.04 4.31 -7.00
C VAL A 473 -20.27 3.00 -7.13
N THR A 474 -20.25 2.44 -8.33
CA THR A 474 -19.43 1.26 -8.62
C THR A 474 -17.98 1.71 -8.83
N GLY A 475 -17.09 1.26 -7.96
CA GLY A 475 -15.64 1.31 -8.18
C GLY A 475 -15.10 -0.04 -8.63
N GLY A 476 -13.88 -0.05 -9.13
CA GLY A 476 -13.20 -1.27 -9.55
C GLY A 476 -11.69 -1.13 -9.54
N GLY A 477 -11.02 -2.27 -9.44
CA GLY A 477 -9.58 -2.40 -9.61
C GLY A 477 -9.21 -3.87 -9.80
N PHE A 478 -7.92 -4.21 -9.70
CA PHE A 478 -7.54 -5.62 -9.74
C PHE A 478 -8.29 -6.41 -8.65
N GLY A 479 -8.84 -7.58 -9.00
CA GLY A 479 -9.72 -8.36 -8.12
C GLY A 479 -11.22 -8.05 -8.22
N GLY A 480 -11.66 -7.08 -9.04
CA GLY A 480 -13.07 -6.89 -9.39
C GLY A 480 -13.68 -5.56 -8.96
N THR A 481 -15.00 -5.49 -9.03
CA THR A 481 -15.79 -4.30 -8.69
C THR A 481 -16.40 -4.40 -7.30
N PHE A 482 -16.65 -3.26 -6.68
CA PHE A 482 -17.30 -3.16 -5.38
C PHE A 482 -18.06 -1.84 -5.27
N THR A 483 -19.12 -1.86 -4.48
CA THR A 483 -19.95 -0.68 -4.23
C THR A 483 -19.26 0.23 -3.23
N ASN A 484 -19.06 1.48 -3.62
CA ASN A 484 -18.56 2.53 -2.76
C ASN A 484 -19.66 3.54 -2.46
N ARG A 485 -19.45 4.35 -1.43
CA ARG A 485 -20.33 5.48 -1.14
C ARG A 485 -19.56 6.79 -1.24
N LEU A 486 -19.91 7.61 -2.22
CA LEU A 486 -19.34 8.93 -2.40
C LEU A 486 -20.09 9.93 -1.51
N VAL A 487 -19.35 10.69 -0.70
CA VAL A 487 -19.89 11.69 0.22
C VAL A 487 -19.11 12.99 0.10
N ARG A 488 -19.76 14.11 0.42
CA ARG A 488 -19.11 15.42 0.43
C ARG A 488 -18.69 15.79 1.85
N ALA A 489 -17.38 15.89 2.07
CA ALA A 489 -16.83 16.38 3.33
C ALA A 489 -16.79 17.91 3.34
N LYS A 490 -16.46 18.53 4.47
CA LYS A 490 -16.27 19.98 4.56
C LYS A 490 -14.88 20.38 4.12
N ARG A 491 -13.85 19.62 4.52
CA ARG A 491 -12.45 19.98 4.30
C ARG A 491 -11.53 18.77 4.42
N LEU A 492 -10.61 18.61 3.48
CA LEU A 492 -9.52 17.63 3.52
C LEU A 492 -8.19 18.38 3.57
N GLU A 493 -7.31 18.00 4.48
CA GLU A 493 -5.99 18.60 4.63
C GLU A 493 -4.89 17.57 4.50
N VAL A 494 -3.82 17.96 3.78
CA VAL A 494 -2.58 17.20 3.63
C VAL A 494 -1.43 18.20 3.68
N GLY A 495 -0.53 18.03 4.66
CA GLY A 495 0.48 19.03 4.97
C GLY A 495 -0.16 20.40 5.28
N PRO A 496 0.33 21.52 4.72
CA PRO A 496 -0.26 22.84 4.94
C PRO A 496 -1.44 23.16 4.01
N PHE A 497 -1.83 22.24 3.12
CA PHE A 497 -2.87 22.50 2.12
C PHE A 497 -4.24 22.03 2.61
N ALA A 498 -5.27 22.77 2.22
CA ALA A 498 -6.67 22.45 2.49
C ALA A 498 -7.48 22.47 1.19
N ILE A 499 -8.16 21.37 0.92
CA ILE A 499 -9.16 21.25 -0.15
C ILE A 499 -10.53 21.43 0.49
N GLU A 500 -11.25 22.45 0.05
CA GLU A 500 -12.57 22.79 0.57
C GLU A 500 -13.66 22.00 -0.16
N ARG A 501 -14.63 21.50 0.62
CA ARG A 501 -15.80 20.72 0.19
C ARG A 501 -15.51 19.52 -0.74
N PRO A 502 -14.50 18.68 -0.44
CA PRO A 502 -14.11 17.61 -1.34
C PRO A 502 -15.14 16.47 -1.37
N LEU A 503 -15.21 15.78 -2.51
CA LEU A 503 -15.85 14.48 -2.63
C LEU A 503 -14.85 13.40 -2.22
N ILE A 504 -15.22 12.62 -1.20
CA ILE A 504 -14.44 11.49 -0.70
C ILE A 504 -15.21 10.18 -0.88
N THR A 505 -14.49 9.09 -1.03
CA THR A 505 -15.05 7.76 -1.21
C THR A 505 -15.01 7.01 0.11
N LEU A 506 -16.13 6.43 0.53
CA LEU A 506 -16.17 5.43 1.59
C LEU A 506 -16.15 4.06 0.92
N SER A 507 -15.03 3.35 1.04
CA SER A 507 -14.85 2.04 0.41
C SER A 507 -15.81 1.02 1.02
N GLY A 508 -16.57 0.33 0.18
CA GLY A 508 -17.36 -0.84 0.59
C GLY A 508 -16.59 -2.15 0.54
N ALA A 509 -15.33 -2.15 0.11
CA ALA A 509 -14.50 -3.34 0.07
C ALA A 509 -14.37 -3.98 1.46
N THR A 510 -14.40 -5.30 1.49
CA THR A 510 -14.22 -6.12 2.70
C THR A 510 -12.88 -6.86 2.71
N ALA A 511 -12.23 -6.95 1.55
CA ALA A 511 -10.92 -7.52 1.33
C ALA A 511 -10.09 -6.62 0.39
N GLY A 512 -8.78 -6.89 0.29
CA GLY A 512 -7.88 -6.18 -0.63
C GLY A 512 -7.38 -4.85 -0.08
N ALA A 513 -6.64 -4.12 -0.91
CA ALA A 513 -5.91 -2.92 -0.48
C ALA A 513 -6.80 -1.81 0.10
N LEU A 514 -8.08 -1.73 -0.33
CA LEU A 514 -9.04 -0.72 0.13
C LEU A 514 -9.82 -1.12 1.39
N ALA A 515 -9.44 -2.23 2.02
CA ALA A 515 -9.98 -2.68 3.29
C ALA A 515 -8.88 -2.81 4.36
N SER A 516 -7.74 -2.13 4.16
CA SER A 516 -6.65 -2.08 5.13
C SER A 516 -7.14 -1.61 6.50
N GLU A 517 -6.55 -2.19 7.52
CA GLU A 517 -6.69 -1.84 8.93
C GLU A 517 -5.49 -1.05 9.44
N ASP A 518 -4.33 -1.21 8.79
CA ASP A 518 -3.12 -0.45 9.11
C ASP A 518 -3.17 0.99 8.57
N TYR A 519 -3.87 1.21 7.45
CA TYR A 519 -3.98 2.52 6.81
C TYR A 519 -5.44 2.97 6.67
N ALA A 520 -5.65 4.28 6.73
CA ALA A 520 -6.98 4.86 6.77
C ALA A 520 -7.60 5.06 5.39
N GLY A 521 -6.78 5.15 4.33
CA GLY A 521 -7.28 5.35 2.98
C GLY A 521 -6.21 5.41 1.89
N ASN A 522 -6.64 5.66 0.66
CA ASN A 522 -5.77 6.05 -0.45
C ASN A 522 -6.05 7.52 -0.81
N ALA A 523 -5.02 8.34 -0.92
CA ALA A 523 -5.07 9.68 -1.48
C ALA A 523 -4.79 9.59 -2.98
N GLY A 524 -5.81 9.89 -3.79
CA GLY A 524 -5.83 9.61 -5.23
C GLY A 524 -5.64 10.83 -6.13
N ASN A 525 -5.80 10.63 -7.43
CA ASN A 525 -5.52 11.62 -8.46
C ASN A 525 -6.47 12.82 -8.46
N ALA A 526 -7.69 12.72 -7.91
CA ALA A 526 -8.54 13.92 -7.79
C ALA A 526 -7.94 14.94 -6.81
N LEU A 527 -7.17 14.46 -5.82
CA LEU A 527 -6.34 15.29 -4.96
C LEU A 527 -5.04 15.67 -5.67
N MET A 528 -4.29 14.70 -6.21
CA MET A 528 -2.92 14.96 -6.73
C MET A 528 -2.89 15.88 -7.94
N GLN A 529 -3.89 15.83 -8.83
CA GLN A 529 -3.98 16.71 -10.01
C GLN A 529 -4.09 18.21 -9.69
N ARG A 530 -4.29 18.55 -8.41
CA ARG A 530 -4.35 19.91 -7.87
C ARG A 530 -2.97 20.49 -7.60
N PHE A 531 -1.93 19.67 -7.74
CA PHE A 531 -0.56 20.03 -7.44
C PHE A 531 0.37 19.65 -8.61
N ARG A 532 1.54 20.28 -8.64
CA ARG A 532 2.77 19.61 -9.07
C ARG A 532 3.34 18.88 -7.86
N MET A 533 3.63 17.60 -8.02
CA MET A 533 4.04 16.71 -6.94
C MET A 533 5.43 16.13 -7.22
N THR A 534 6.37 16.31 -6.30
CA THR A 534 7.69 15.65 -6.36
C THR A 534 7.81 14.61 -5.25
N LEU A 535 7.94 13.34 -5.62
CA LEU A 535 8.10 12.19 -4.71
C LEU A 535 9.57 11.78 -4.62
N ASP A 536 10.18 11.91 -3.44
CA ASP A 536 11.56 11.51 -3.16
C ASP A 536 11.61 10.33 -2.19
N TYR A 537 11.66 9.11 -2.75
CA TYR A 537 11.71 7.88 -1.96
C TYR A 537 12.93 7.81 -1.05
N GLU A 538 14.12 8.25 -1.49
CA GLU A 538 15.36 8.17 -0.70
C GLU A 538 15.28 9.04 0.55
N ARG A 539 14.74 10.25 0.43
CA ARG A 539 14.66 11.22 1.54
C ARG A 539 13.37 11.15 2.34
N ARG A 540 12.38 10.36 1.89
CA ARG A 540 11.06 10.24 2.51
C ARG A 540 10.30 11.57 2.54
N GLU A 541 10.33 12.27 1.40
CA GLU A 541 9.71 13.58 1.24
C GLU A 541 8.78 13.62 0.04
N VAL A 542 7.67 14.33 0.20
CA VAL A 542 6.78 14.72 -0.88
C VAL A 542 6.73 16.24 -0.93
N TRP A 543 7.01 16.84 -2.07
CA TRP A 543 6.87 18.27 -2.28
C TRP A 543 5.61 18.54 -3.08
N LEU A 544 4.76 19.43 -2.57
CA LEU A 544 3.49 19.79 -3.19
C LEU A 544 3.50 21.28 -3.51
N GLU A 545 3.36 21.61 -4.80
CA GLU A 545 3.17 22.98 -5.28
C GLU A 545 1.74 23.12 -5.82
N PRO A 546 0.91 24.06 -5.34
CA PRO A 546 -0.42 24.28 -5.89
C PRO A 546 -0.39 24.52 -7.39
N GLY A 547 -1.14 23.72 -8.15
CA GLY A 547 -1.34 23.87 -9.58
C GLY A 547 -2.57 24.71 -9.93
N ALA A 548 -2.87 24.83 -11.23
CA ALA A 548 -3.99 25.60 -11.75
C ALA A 548 -5.35 25.11 -11.20
N ARG A 549 -5.47 23.81 -10.93
CA ARG A 549 -6.70 23.19 -10.41
C ARG A 549 -6.83 23.23 -8.88
N PHE A 550 -5.90 23.84 -8.16
CA PHE A 550 -5.86 23.77 -6.69
C PHE A 550 -7.19 24.18 -6.03
N ALA A 551 -7.78 25.29 -6.48
CA ALA A 551 -9.03 25.82 -5.96
C ALA A 551 -10.30 25.31 -6.67
N GLU A 552 -10.18 24.39 -7.64
CA GLU A 552 -11.36 23.93 -8.38
C GLU A 552 -12.30 23.11 -7.48
N PRO A 553 -13.61 23.38 -7.47
CA PRO A 553 -14.55 22.60 -6.68
C PRO A 553 -14.75 21.20 -7.28
N ASP A 554 -14.86 20.19 -6.43
CA ASP A 554 -15.17 18.83 -6.89
C ASP A 554 -16.58 18.73 -7.46
N ARG A 555 -16.64 18.14 -8.66
CA ARG A 555 -17.89 17.88 -9.39
C ARG A 555 -18.19 16.39 -9.41
N PHE A 556 -19.47 16.09 -9.55
CA PHE A 556 -19.98 14.75 -9.78
C PHE A 556 -20.89 14.77 -11.00
N SER A 557 -21.06 13.62 -11.65
CA SER A 557 -21.90 13.48 -12.83
C SER A 557 -23.32 14.00 -12.58
N ARG A 558 -23.75 14.99 -13.37
CA ARG A 558 -25.11 15.56 -13.38
C ARG A 558 -26.09 14.74 -14.22
N ALA A 559 -25.57 13.84 -15.06
CA ALA A 559 -26.36 12.85 -15.76
C ALA A 559 -26.73 11.69 -14.81
N GLY A 560 -25.81 11.31 -13.92
CA GLY A 560 -25.91 10.13 -13.06
C GLY A 560 -25.77 8.81 -13.84
N LEU A 561 -24.92 8.82 -14.87
CA LEU A 561 -24.55 7.65 -15.66
C LEU A 561 -23.07 7.34 -15.49
N GLN A 562 -22.77 6.06 -15.27
CA GLN A 562 -21.46 5.48 -15.55
C GLN A 562 -21.58 4.66 -16.83
N LEU A 563 -20.73 4.96 -17.80
CA LEU A 563 -20.70 4.23 -19.07
C LEU A 563 -19.45 3.35 -19.14
N VAL A 564 -19.62 2.15 -19.70
CA VAL A 564 -18.56 1.13 -19.81
C VAL A 564 -18.52 0.57 -21.22
N ARG A 565 -17.35 0.13 -21.68
CA ARG A 565 -17.21 -0.59 -22.96
C ARG A 565 -17.31 -2.09 -22.70
N LEU A 566 -18.36 -2.74 -23.21
CA LEU A 566 -18.61 -4.17 -23.04
C LEU A 566 -19.00 -4.81 -24.37
N GLY A 567 -18.28 -5.87 -24.77
CA GLY A 567 -18.53 -6.57 -26.04
C GLY A 567 -18.39 -5.66 -27.27
N GLY A 568 -17.44 -4.72 -27.23
CA GLY A 568 -17.19 -3.73 -28.29
C GLY A 568 -18.08 -2.49 -28.24
N ALA A 569 -19.25 -2.54 -27.60
CA ALA A 569 -20.20 -1.43 -27.53
C ALA A 569 -20.06 -0.61 -26.23
N ILE A 570 -20.43 0.67 -26.27
CA ILE A 570 -20.61 1.49 -25.08
C ILE A 570 -21.98 1.21 -24.47
N LYS A 571 -22.00 0.82 -23.21
CA LYS A 571 -23.21 0.49 -22.46
C LYS A 571 -23.29 1.26 -21.16
N VAL A 572 -24.50 1.37 -20.63
CA VAL A 572 -24.73 1.90 -19.29
C VAL A 572 -24.29 0.85 -18.26
N GLY A 573 -23.24 1.16 -17.51
CA GLY A 573 -22.74 0.29 -16.43
C GLY A 573 -23.46 0.52 -15.11
N GLN A 574 -23.81 1.77 -14.80
CA GLN A 574 -24.55 2.13 -13.60
C GLN A 574 -25.47 3.33 -13.87
N VAL A 575 -26.67 3.31 -13.27
CA VAL A 575 -27.58 4.47 -13.21
C VAL A 575 -27.78 4.89 -11.75
N ILE A 576 -27.43 6.13 -11.42
CA ILE A 576 -27.59 6.64 -10.07
C ILE A 576 -29.09 6.87 -9.76
N PRO A 577 -29.64 6.34 -8.65
CA PRO A 577 -31.03 6.58 -8.27
C PRO A 577 -31.38 8.08 -8.16
N GLY A 578 -32.54 8.47 -8.69
CA GLY A 578 -33.02 9.86 -8.65
C GLY A 578 -32.32 10.85 -9.59
N SER A 579 -31.29 10.40 -10.32
CA SER A 579 -30.56 11.21 -11.31
C SER A 579 -31.39 11.57 -12.55
N ALA A 580 -30.82 12.43 -13.40
CA ALA A 580 -31.40 12.78 -14.70
C ALA A 580 -31.63 11.53 -15.58
N ALA A 581 -30.70 10.58 -15.55
CA ALA A 581 -30.80 9.34 -16.31
C ALA A 581 -31.86 8.37 -15.78
N ALA A 582 -31.93 8.22 -14.45
CA ALA A 582 -33.00 7.43 -13.83
C ALA A 582 -34.38 8.00 -14.20
N LYS A 583 -34.55 9.33 -14.15
CA LYS A 583 -35.80 10.02 -14.52
C LYS A 583 -36.15 9.87 -16.01
N ALA A 584 -35.16 9.79 -16.89
CA ALA A 584 -35.36 9.51 -18.31
C ALA A 584 -35.68 8.02 -18.60
N GLY A 585 -35.60 7.15 -17.59
CA GLY A 585 -35.84 5.72 -17.72
C GLY A 585 -34.74 4.98 -18.46
N ILE A 586 -33.51 5.51 -18.44
CA ILE A 586 -32.30 4.77 -18.81
C ILE A 586 -32.05 3.70 -17.75
N ARG A 587 -31.58 2.53 -18.18
CA ARG A 587 -31.32 1.35 -17.34
C ARG A 587 -29.91 0.83 -17.61
N GLU A 588 -29.38 0.07 -16.66
CA GLU A 588 -28.15 -0.68 -16.85
C GLU A 588 -28.27 -1.61 -18.07
N PHE A 589 -27.14 -1.82 -18.73
CA PHE A 589 -26.98 -2.58 -19.98
C PHE A 589 -27.63 -2.01 -21.24
N ASP A 590 -28.29 -0.84 -21.16
CA ASP A 590 -28.66 -0.08 -22.36
C ASP A 590 -27.39 0.22 -23.18
N GLU A 591 -27.40 -0.12 -24.46
CA GLU A 591 -26.33 0.27 -25.38
C GLU A 591 -26.53 1.73 -25.78
N VAL A 592 -25.50 2.56 -25.66
CA VAL A 592 -25.54 3.96 -26.05
C VAL A 592 -25.11 4.08 -27.52
N ARG A 593 -26.03 4.53 -28.38
CA ARG A 593 -25.79 4.75 -29.82
C ARG A 593 -25.30 6.15 -30.11
N SER A 594 -25.86 7.15 -29.44
CA SER A 594 -25.43 8.53 -29.61
C SER A 594 -25.69 9.37 -28.37
N VAL A 595 -24.85 10.39 -28.19
CA VAL A 595 -25.01 11.46 -27.21
C VAL A 595 -24.96 12.78 -27.96
N ASN A 596 -26.05 13.54 -27.91
CA ASN A 596 -26.28 14.75 -28.71
C ASN A 596 -26.12 14.54 -30.24
N GLY A 597 -26.45 13.34 -30.72
CA GLY A 597 -26.35 12.98 -32.14
C GLY A 597 -24.98 12.46 -32.57
N GLU A 598 -23.97 12.55 -31.71
CA GLU A 598 -22.63 12.02 -31.97
C GLU A 598 -22.47 10.61 -31.39
N PRO A 599 -21.79 9.68 -32.10
CA PRO A 599 -21.42 8.39 -31.54
C PRO A 599 -20.55 8.54 -30.27
N PRO A 600 -20.75 7.72 -29.23
CA PRO A 600 -19.98 7.86 -28.00
C PRO A 600 -18.48 7.62 -28.21
N GLU A 601 -18.08 6.82 -29.21
CA GLU A 601 -16.70 6.66 -29.66
C GLU A 601 -16.06 7.97 -30.14
N ALA A 602 -16.82 8.80 -30.86
CA ALA A 602 -16.33 10.06 -31.41
C ALA A 602 -16.12 11.11 -30.31
N LEU A 603 -17.02 11.14 -29.31
CA LEU A 603 -16.87 12.00 -28.13
C LEU A 603 -15.76 11.52 -27.20
N GLY A 604 -15.56 10.20 -27.11
CA GLY A 604 -14.67 9.55 -26.17
C GLY A 604 -15.12 9.69 -24.71
N LEU A 605 -14.45 8.94 -23.82
CA LEU A 605 -14.75 8.95 -22.39
C LEU A 605 -14.55 10.33 -21.76
N ALA A 606 -13.49 11.05 -22.14
CA ALA A 606 -13.19 12.37 -21.63
C ALA A 606 -14.26 13.40 -22.02
N GLY A 607 -14.68 13.42 -23.30
CA GLY A 607 -15.70 14.34 -23.78
C GLY A 607 -17.08 14.08 -23.15
N ILE A 608 -17.44 12.81 -22.95
CA ILE A 608 -18.68 12.45 -22.26
C ILE A 608 -18.63 12.82 -20.77
N THR A 609 -17.50 12.57 -20.10
CA THR A 609 -17.32 12.97 -18.69
C THR A 609 -17.42 14.48 -18.53
N GLU A 610 -16.76 15.24 -19.39
CA GLU A 610 -16.86 16.71 -19.44
C GLU A 610 -18.32 17.16 -19.59
N LEU A 611 -19.04 16.60 -20.56
CA LEU A 611 -20.44 16.90 -20.81
C LEU A 611 -21.32 16.62 -19.58
N PHE A 612 -21.11 15.49 -18.90
CA PHE A 612 -21.94 15.07 -17.77
C PHE A 612 -21.57 15.77 -16.46
N GLU A 613 -20.31 16.10 -16.22
CA GLU A 613 -19.85 16.71 -14.95
C GLU A 613 -19.86 18.25 -15.00
N ARG A 614 -19.51 18.86 -16.14
CA ARG A 614 -19.38 20.31 -16.28
C ARG A 614 -20.53 20.96 -17.04
N GLY A 615 -21.34 20.20 -17.78
CA GLY A 615 -22.56 20.71 -18.42
C GLY A 615 -23.50 21.40 -17.43
N ALA A 616 -24.02 22.58 -17.78
CA ALA A 616 -24.80 23.42 -16.86
C ALA A 616 -26.06 22.71 -16.33
N VAL A 617 -26.45 23.01 -15.09
CA VAL A 617 -27.71 22.54 -14.52
C VAL A 617 -28.87 23.00 -15.40
N GLY A 618 -29.80 22.09 -15.68
CA GLY A 618 -30.93 22.31 -16.57
C GLY A 618 -30.63 22.16 -18.06
N SER A 619 -29.37 22.03 -18.46
CA SER A 619 -29.01 21.76 -19.85
C SER A 619 -29.51 20.37 -20.27
N VAL A 620 -29.82 20.25 -21.57
CA VAL A 620 -30.44 19.05 -22.13
C VAL A 620 -29.41 18.25 -22.89
N VAL A 621 -29.25 16.98 -22.52
CA VAL A 621 -28.48 16.00 -23.27
C VAL A 621 -29.43 14.98 -23.88
N ARG A 622 -29.38 14.82 -25.20
CA ARG A 622 -30.17 13.81 -25.92
C ARG A 622 -29.33 12.54 -26.03
N VAL A 623 -29.88 11.40 -25.66
CA VAL A 623 -29.20 10.10 -25.74
C VAL A 623 -30.07 9.15 -26.53
N GLU A 624 -29.52 8.52 -27.56
CA GLU A 624 -30.17 7.39 -28.22
C GLU A 624 -29.57 6.10 -27.66
N ILE A 625 -30.44 5.22 -27.17
CA ILE A 625 -30.05 3.93 -26.60
C ILE A 625 -30.70 2.78 -27.36
N VAL A 626 -30.10 1.59 -27.29
CA VAL A 626 -30.73 0.33 -27.71
C VAL A 626 -31.04 -0.51 -26.49
N ARG A 627 -32.30 -0.94 -26.38
CA ARG A 627 -32.77 -1.89 -25.37
C ARG A 627 -33.60 -2.97 -26.06
N ASP A 628 -33.26 -4.23 -25.85
CA ASP A 628 -33.96 -5.38 -26.45
C ASP A 628 -34.15 -5.24 -27.98
N GLY A 629 -33.10 -4.75 -28.67
CA GLY A 629 -33.09 -4.51 -30.11
C GLY A 629 -33.86 -3.26 -30.59
N LYS A 630 -34.49 -2.49 -29.68
CA LYS A 630 -35.26 -1.29 -30.02
C LYS A 630 -34.47 -0.02 -29.70
N VAL A 631 -34.47 0.92 -30.65
CA VAL A 631 -33.88 2.25 -30.46
C VAL A 631 -34.85 3.13 -29.67
N LEU A 632 -34.39 3.71 -28.56
CA LEU A 632 -35.16 4.63 -27.73
C LEU A 632 -34.42 5.98 -27.65
N LYS A 633 -35.14 7.07 -27.90
CA LYS A 633 -34.62 8.43 -27.73
C LYS A 633 -34.94 8.94 -26.33
N LYS A 634 -33.91 9.33 -25.59
CA LYS A 634 -33.97 9.79 -24.20
C LYS A 634 -33.48 11.22 -24.10
N THR A 635 -34.09 11.97 -23.18
CA THR A 635 -33.73 13.35 -22.91
C THR A 635 -33.36 13.47 -21.43
N LEU A 636 -32.10 13.81 -21.17
CA LEU A 636 -31.55 14.03 -19.84
C LEU A 636 -31.55 15.53 -19.57
N LYS A 637 -32.23 15.96 -18.52
CA LYS A 637 -32.09 17.32 -18.00
C LYS A 637 -31.08 17.28 -16.85
N LEU A 638 -29.86 17.77 -17.09
CA LEU A 638 -28.76 17.68 -16.13
C LEU A 638 -29.14 18.35 -14.81
N ALA A 639 -28.84 17.69 -13.70
CA ALA A 639 -29.11 18.20 -12.37
C ALA A 639 -28.03 17.72 -11.40
N ASP A 640 -27.71 18.52 -10.38
CA ASP A 640 -26.77 18.08 -9.36
C ASP A 640 -27.36 16.90 -8.57
N VAL A 641 -26.52 15.89 -8.32
CA VAL A 641 -26.89 14.69 -7.55
C VAL A 641 -26.34 14.74 -6.12
N LEU A 642 -25.21 15.45 -5.92
CA LEU A 642 -24.44 15.56 -4.67
C LEU A 642 -24.03 16.99 -4.30
#